data_AF-A0AAV9JJI0-F1
#
_entry.id   AF-A0AAV9JJI0-F1
#
_cell.length_a   1.000
_cell.length_b   1.000
_cell.length_c   1.000
_cell.angle_alpha   90.00
_cell.angle_beta   90.00
_cell.angle_gamma   90.00
#
_symmetry.space_group_name_H-M   'P 1'
#
loop_
_entity.id
_entity.type
_entity.pdbx_description
1 polymer ?
#
loop_
_entity_poly.entity_id
_entity_poly.type
_entity_poly.pdbx_seq_one_letter_code
_entity_poly.pdbx_strand_id
1 'polypeptide(L)'
;MAQPKLHGRAFYESLGSPKYVLAPMVDQSEFAWRLLTRSFLPPELRTSILAYSPMLHARMFADSPKYRAAHFEPLKPPLALPQTPDEAHLKTLMEDDAYLDGNPKIDRPLFVQFCANDPDALFEAAKVVQPYCDAVDLNLGCPQGIAKRGHYGAFLQEDWDTIHKLINTLHTGLAIPVTAKMRVLESRERTLDYAKMLLDAGASIITVHGRQREQKGHNTGLADWSVLRYLRESLPPETVIFANGNILQHDDIQQCLEETKADGIMTAEGNLYDPSIFATPPPVGQEGREYWRGRDGKGGYRVDAVLRRYLDITHQYVFGEDLPMRAPLFLPSHASLEYAAANGNSEQTNGNKRSLEDTTEGERPSKKQRKEEAKQKKKGGKPEKVTNANLVAMQAHCFHILRPLVSKHHNVRDALARSRAGDIEAYENVLTLAEAAVREGLLAYEANPAEFEDAIAEGGEAESAAGVKVPDEESSDEAVRRCKRPYWVCQPYVRPLPKEALEKGSMQLSKKMMKKLEGQQRSGSVKVGEADELAVKAGVAPGGKVEAVGEDVQQEVKLPEQLSEAEKEAVVKVPTEGTKPTKAKKTGSNNVGVVDVLRILGGLFLLNCLLSYFITNDSVLWGWRPWFIRPGVVMRYMQGPIHLTDADLAAYDGSDPTKPIYLALNGTIYDVSAGRRIYGPGGSYNVFAGKDAARGFITGCFAEDGTPDLRGVEWTYVPTDVPEGNQINGRKLTGAEKTAREQVLRGARKQVQDTLVGWSKMFNGEGGKDYFEVGKVAREEGWLEKLPKRELCAPAQKARPKPQDAGQDAGAAYRGGR
;
A
#
# COMPACT_ATOMS: atom_id res chain seq x y z
N MET A 1 21.43 39.56 -18.69
CA MET A 1 22.13 38.38 -18.14
C MET A 1 21.07 37.37 -17.74
N ALA A 2 21.37 36.08 -17.67
CA ALA A 2 20.48 35.15 -16.97
C ALA A 2 20.42 35.51 -15.48
N GLN A 3 19.29 35.30 -14.81
CA GLN A 3 19.22 35.37 -13.36
C GLN A 3 20.13 34.27 -12.77
N PRO A 4 20.95 34.55 -11.73
CA PRO A 4 21.75 33.52 -11.11
C PRO A 4 20.85 32.49 -10.43
N LYS A 5 21.19 31.20 -10.59
CA LYS A 5 20.53 30.10 -9.88
C LYS A 5 20.66 30.31 -8.37
N LEU A 6 19.55 30.55 -7.69
CA LEU A 6 19.51 30.64 -6.23
C LEU A 6 19.82 29.27 -5.61
N HIS A 7 20.34 29.26 -4.39
CA HIS A 7 20.73 28.03 -3.68
C HIS A 7 20.65 28.26 -2.16
N GLY A 8 20.60 27.18 -1.38
CA GLY A 8 20.53 27.23 0.09
C GLY A 8 19.41 28.12 0.64
N ARG A 9 19.73 28.86 1.71
CA ARG A 9 18.88 29.87 2.36
C ARG A 9 18.19 30.81 1.36
N ALA A 10 18.95 31.41 0.44
CA ALA A 10 18.44 32.41 -0.50
C ALA A 10 17.37 31.86 -1.46
N PHE A 11 17.46 30.57 -1.82
CA PHE A 11 16.37 29.92 -2.57
C PHE A 11 15.13 29.76 -1.69
N TYR A 12 15.27 29.21 -0.48
CA TYR A 12 14.16 29.02 0.44
C TYR A 12 13.43 30.34 0.80
N GLU A 13 14.17 31.43 0.94
CA GLU A 13 13.62 32.77 1.16
C GLU A 13 12.90 33.33 -0.08
N SER A 14 13.37 33.03 -1.30
CA SER A 14 12.66 33.38 -2.54
C SER A 14 11.31 32.67 -2.71
N LEU A 15 11.08 31.56 -1.99
CA LEU A 15 9.78 30.87 -1.90
C LEU A 15 8.86 31.46 -0.80
N GLY A 16 9.28 32.54 -0.13
CA GLY A 16 8.56 33.11 1.02
C GLY A 16 8.79 32.35 2.33
N SER A 17 9.86 31.57 2.44
CA SER A 17 10.19 30.73 3.61
C SER A 17 9.03 29.84 4.09
N PRO A 18 8.53 28.91 3.25
CA PRO A 18 7.41 28.04 3.60
C PRO A 18 7.74 27.17 4.83
N LYS A 19 6.94 27.29 5.89
CA LYS A 19 7.04 26.44 7.09
C LYS A 19 6.23 25.15 6.98
N TYR A 20 5.26 25.13 6.07
CA TYR A 20 4.32 24.03 5.86
C TYR A 20 4.64 23.31 4.57
N VAL A 21 4.95 22.02 4.65
CA VAL A 21 5.36 21.22 3.51
C VAL A 21 4.48 19.97 3.37
N LEU A 22 3.73 19.87 2.27
CA LEU A 22 3.00 18.67 1.92
C LEU A 22 3.96 17.63 1.31
N ALA A 23 4.03 16.44 1.92
CA ALA A 23 4.96 15.40 1.53
C ALA A 23 4.69 14.79 0.13
N PRO A 24 5.74 14.26 -0.54
CA PRO A 24 5.59 13.42 -1.72
C PRO A 24 5.01 12.06 -1.31
N MET A 25 3.87 11.69 -1.88
CA MET A 25 3.16 10.44 -1.55
C MET A 25 2.70 9.75 -2.84
N VAL A 26 3.13 8.51 -3.04
CA VAL A 26 2.81 7.72 -4.25
C VAL A 26 1.32 7.42 -4.29
N ASP A 27 0.69 7.76 -5.41
CA ASP A 27 -0.75 7.66 -5.67
C ASP A 27 -1.62 8.40 -4.63
N GLN A 28 -1.07 9.43 -3.95
CA GLN A 28 -1.69 10.16 -2.83
C GLN A 28 -1.29 11.67 -2.72
N SER A 29 -0.54 12.26 -3.66
CA SER A 29 -0.18 13.70 -3.62
C SER A 29 -0.27 14.39 -4.99
N GLU A 30 -1.25 13.95 -5.77
CA GLU A 30 -1.66 14.49 -7.07
C GLU A 30 -2.23 15.91 -6.90
N PHE A 31 -2.31 16.66 -8.00
CA PHE A 31 -2.76 18.06 -8.03
C PHE A 31 -4.01 18.33 -7.19
N ALA A 32 -5.06 17.51 -7.34
CA ALA A 32 -6.32 17.70 -6.63
C ALA A 32 -6.17 17.60 -5.09
N TRP A 33 -5.24 16.77 -4.60
CA TRP A 33 -4.95 16.67 -3.16
C TRP A 33 -4.04 17.81 -2.65
N ARG A 34 -3.10 18.27 -3.48
CA ARG A 34 -2.28 19.46 -3.18
C ARG A 34 -3.16 20.71 -3.09
N LEU A 35 -4.09 20.89 -4.03
CA LEU A 35 -5.05 21.99 -4.01
C LEU A 35 -6.07 21.85 -2.86
N LEU A 36 -6.55 20.64 -2.54
CA LEU A 36 -7.38 20.41 -1.36
C LEU A 36 -6.67 20.87 -0.08
N THR A 37 -5.43 20.45 0.12
CA THR A 37 -4.60 20.85 1.27
C THR A 37 -4.42 22.37 1.35
N ARG A 38 -4.15 23.03 0.22
CA ARG A 38 -4.04 24.51 0.17
C ARG A 38 -5.38 25.22 0.39
N SER A 39 -6.50 24.62 0.02
CA SER A 39 -7.81 25.27 0.03
C SER A 39 -8.27 25.76 1.42
N PHE A 40 -7.82 25.11 2.50
CA PHE A 40 -8.15 25.44 3.88
C PHE A 40 -7.46 26.71 4.39
N LEU A 41 -6.45 27.22 3.65
CA LEU A 41 -5.85 28.52 3.92
C LEU A 41 -6.59 29.63 3.13
N PRO A 42 -6.66 30.86 3.68
CA PRO A 42 -7.05 32.05 2.93
C PRO A 42 -6.26 32.19 1.61
N PRO A 43 -6.85 32.70 0.52
CA PRO A 43 -6.22 32.75 -0.80
C PRO A 43 -4.78 33.27 -0.81
N GLU A 44 -4.52 34.33 -0.04
CA GLU A 44 -3.24 35.01 0.12
C GLU A 44 -2.18 34.20 0.89
N LEU A 45 -2.58 33.17 1.63
CA LEU A 45 -1.67 32.26 2.36
C LEU A 45 -1.48 30.91 1.67
N ARG A 46 -2.20 30.59 0.59
CA ARG A 46 -2.14 29.26 -0.07
C ARG A 46 -0.75 28.90 -0.61
N THR A 47 0.02 29.90 -1.01
CA THR A 47 1.40 29.76 -1.46
C THR A 47 2.40 29.51 -0.32
N SER A 48 2.03 29.71 0.94
CA SER A 48 2.89 29.37 2.10
C SER A 48 3.02 27.86 2.33
N ILE A 49 2.17 27.05 1.68
CA ILE A 49 2.32 25.60 1.61
C ILE A 49 3.12 25.24 0.36
N LEU A 50 4.37 24.86 0.60
CA LEU A 50 5.18 24.11 -0.36
C LEU A 50 4.59 22.71 -0.51
N ALA A 51 4.36 22.27 -1.74
CA ALA A 51 3.89 20.92 -2.00
C ALA A 51 4.88 20.12 -2.84
N TYR A 52 4.77 18.80 -2.75
CA TYR A 52 5.57 17.86 -3.51
C TYR A 52 4.68 17.01 -4.43
N SER A 53 5.17 16.72 -5.64
CA SER A 53 4.55 15.72 -6.51
C SER A 53 4.56 14.32 -5.88
N PRO A 54 3.77 13.35 -6.39
CA PRO A 54 4.03 11.94 -6.15
C PRO A 54 5.46 11.59 -6.58
N MET A 55 6.05 10.54 -5.99
CA MET A 55 7.41 10.09 -6.33
C MET A 55 7.43 9.43 -7.72
N LEU A 56 7.89 10.16 -8.74
CA LEU A 56 7.96 9.73 -10.13
C LEU A 56 9.20 8.85 -10.39
N HIS A 57 9.09 7.83 -11.25
CA HIS A 57 10.24 7.01 -11.61
C HIS A 57 11.00 7.61 -12.80
N ALA A 58 12.20 8.14 -12.58
CA ALA A 58 12.96 8.93 -13.56
C ALA A 58 13.07 8.26 -14.94
N ARG A 59 13.62 7.05 -15.03
CA ARG A 59 13.76 6.33 -16.32
C ARG A 59 12.41 6.12 -17.04
N MET A 60 11.33 5.75 -16.34
CA MET A 60 10.01 5.64 -16.97
C MET A 60 9.47 7.00 -17.44
N PHE A 61 9.83 8.08 -16.75
CA PHE A 61 9.46 9.45 -17.13
C PHE A 61 10.25 9.95 -18.35
N ALA A 62 11.54 9.67 -18.44
CA ALA A 62 12.34 9.95 -19.63
C ALA A 62 11.85 9.13 -20.85
N ASP A 63 11.78 7.81 -20.71
CA ASP A 63 11.58 6.88 -21.84
C ASP A 63 10.14 6.86 -22.37
N SER A 64 9.13 7.08 -21.52
CA SER A 64 7.72 6.83 -21.84
C SER A 64 6.85 8.08 -21.76
N PRO A 65 6.50 8.72 -22.89
CA PRO A 65 5.52 9.80 -22.95
C PRO A 65 4.16 9.41 -22.35
N LYS A 66 3.78 8.12 -22.44
CA LYS A 66 2.56 7.59 -21.82
C LYS A 66 2.65 7.55 -20.28
N TYR A 67 3.83 7.32 -19.71
CA TYR A 67 4.02 7.42 -18.27
C TYR A 67 3.98 8.89 -17.82
N ARG A 68 4.61 9.81 -18.56
CA ARG A 68 4.54 11.25 -18.28
C ARG A 68 3.08 11.75 -18.26
N ALA A 69 2.35 11.54 -19.35
CA ALA A 69 0.96 12.01 -19.49
C ALA A 69 -0.04 11.34 -18.52
N ALA A 70 0.34 10.26 -17.84
CA ALA A 70 -0.48 9.62 -16.81
C ALA A 70 -0.12 10.06 -15.37
N HIS A 71 0.94 10.85 -15.17
CA HIS A 71 1.48 11.20 -13.85
C HIS A 71 1.93 12.66 -13.68
N PHE A 72 1.95 13.48 -14.73
CA PHE A 72 2.29 14.90 -14.66
C PHE A 72 1.65 15.67 -15.83
N GLU A 73 0.66 16.53 -15.55
CA GLU A 73 -0.19 17.22 -16.53
C GLU A 73 -0.06 18.77 -16.42
N PRO A 74 1.09 19.36 -16.78
CA PRO A 74 1.33 20.80 -16.64
C PRO A 74 0.72 21.66 -17.75
N LEU A 75 0.36 21.07 -18.90
CA LEU A 75 -0.17 21.76 -20.08
C LEU A 75 -1.54 21.21 -20.48
N LYS A 76 -2.41 22.07 -21.02
CA LYS A 76 -3.77 21.72 -21.45
C LYS A 76 -3.75 20.91 -22.75
N PRO A 77 -4.57 19.85 -22.90
CA PRO A 77 -4.79 19.21 -24.19
C PRO A 77 -5.23 20.23 -25.26
N PRO A 78 -4.74 20.16 -26.52
CA PRO A 78 -3.96 19.08 -27.11
C PRO A 78 -2.43 19.18 -26.93
N LEU A 79 -1.92 20.13 -26.14
CA LEU A 79 -0.48 20.24 -25.90
C LEU A 79 0.03 19.02 -25.12
N ALA A 80 1.23 18.56 -25.48
CA ALA A 80 1.88 17.41 -24.85
C ALA A 80 3.31 17.76 -24.47
N LEU A 81 3.78 17.22 -23.34
CA LEU A 81 5.15 17.43 -22.88
C LEU A 81 6.17 16.90 -23.92
N PRO A 82 7.09 17.74 -24.43
CA PRO A 82 8.12 17.31 -25.36
C PRO A 82 9.05 16.27 -24.71
N GLN A 83 9.83 15.56 -25.53
CA GLN A 83 10.89 14.67 -25.01
C GLN A 83 12.00 15.48 -24.32
N THR A 84 12.31 16.66 -24.85
CA THR A 84 13.23 17.64 -24.28
C THR A 84 12.64 19.04 -24.51
N PRO A 85 12.31 19.82 -23.47
CA PRO A 85 11.95 21.22 -23.67
C PRO A 85 13.16 22.00 -24.17
N ASP A 86 12.98 22.78 -25.23
CA ASP A 86 13.94 23.78 -25.67
C ASP A 86 13.38 25.21 -25.46
N GLU A 87 14.25 26.20 -25.54
CA GLU A 87 13.84 27.61 -25.38
C GLU A 87 12.83 28.08 -26.43
N ALA A 88 12.77 27.47 -27.62
CA ALA A 88 11.86 27.89 -28.67
C ALA A 88 10.43 27.43 -28.35
N HIS A 89 10.27 26.16 -27.96
CA HIS A 89 9.00 25.63 -27.47
C HIS A 89 8.49 26.39 -26.25
N LEU A 90 9.35 26.65 -25.25
CA LEU A 90 8.94 27.40 -24.06
C LEU A 90 8.51 28.84 -24.37
N LYS A 91 9.03 29.46 -25.43
CA LYS A 91 8.60 30.79 -25.93
C LYS A 91 7.32 30.74 -26.77
N THR A 92 6.78 29.57 -27.08
CA THR A 92 5.45 29.41 -27.73
C THR A 92 4.31 29.21 -26.75
N LEU A 93 4.60 28.86 -25.49
CA LEU A 93 3.59 28.64 -24.46
C LEU A 93 3.04 29.96 -23.92
N MET A 94 1.72 30.05 -23.83
CA MET A 94 0.98 31.15 -23.20
C MET A 94 0.70 30.83 -21.73
N GLU A 95 0.45 31.86 -20.93
CA GLU A 95 0.13 31.70 -19.50
C GLU A 95 -1.15 30.85 -19.27
N ASP A 96 -2.09 30.90 -20.22
CA ASP A 96 -3.32 30.13 -20.18
C ASP A 96 -3.18 28.69 -20.71
N ASP A 97 -2.01 28.29 -21.24
CA ASP A 97 -1.73 26.89 -21.59
C ASP A 97 -1.48 26.02 -20.36
N ALA A 98 -1.14 26.64 -19.21
CA ALA A 98 -0.88 25.95 -17.95
C ALA A 98 -2.14 25.24 -17.41
N TYR A 99 -1.98 23.99 -16.97
CA TYR A 99 -3.09 23.11 -16.58
C TYR A 99 -3.09 22.76 -15.09
N LEU A 100 -2.63 21.57 -14.69
CA LEU A 100 -2.74 21.06 -13.31
C LEU A 100 -1.39 21.14 -12.59
N ASP A 101 -0.52 20.15 -12.81
CA ASP A 101 0.74 20.03 -12.08
C ASP A 101 1.67 21.22 -12.39
N GLY A 102 2.09 21.95 -11.37
CA GLY A 102 3.03 23.06 -11.54
C GLY A 102 2.43 24.37 -12.06
N ASN A 103 1.10 24.46 -12.17
CA ASN A 103 0.42 25.67 -12.62
C ASN A 103 0.78 26.88 -11.72
N PRO A 104 1.36 27.96 -12.28
CA PRO A 104 1.82 29.11 -11.50
C PRO A 104 0.77 29.81 -10.63
N LYS A 105 -0.52 29.72 -10.99
CA LYS A 105 -1.63 30.40 -10.30
C LYS A 105 -2.18 29.61 -9.10
N ILE A 106 -2.04 28.28 -9.10
CA ILE A 106 -2.83 27.40 -8.22
C ILE A 106 -2.06 26.22 -7.60
N ASP A 107 -0.88 25.85 -8.12
CA ASP A 107 -0.11 24.69 -7.62
C ASP A 107 1.34 24.98 -7.20
N ARG A 108 1.86 26.19 -7.46
CA ARG A 108 3.19 26.60 -6.97
C ARG A 108 3.09 27.23 -5.56
N PRO A 109 4.14 27.11 -4.71
CA PRO A 109 5.41 26.45 -4.97
C PRO A 109 5.32 24.91 -4.93
N LEU A 110 5.91 24.26 -5.94
CA LEU A 110 5.90 22.81 -6.16
C LEU A 110 7.32 22.28 -6.36
N PHE A 111 7.71 21.26 -5.60
CA PHE A 111 8.89 20.45 -5.88
C PHE A 111 8.48 19.13 -6.55
N VAL A 112 9.15 18.74 -7.64
CA VAL A 112 8.87 17.46 -8.32
C VAL A 112 9.87 16.43 -7.85
N GLN A 113 9.40 15.36 -7.22
CA GLN A 113 10.25 14.31 -6.68
C GLN A 113 10.42 13.14 -7.64
N PHE A 114 11.67 12.75 -7.90
CA PHE A 114 12.01 11.52 -8.59
C PHE A 114 12.60 10.45 -7.65
N CYS A 115 12.39 9.18 -8.02
CA CYS A 115 13.31 8.11 -7.69
C CYS A 115 14.14 7.70 -8.93
N ALA A 116 15.43 7.49 -8.71
CA ALA A 116 16.40 7.13 -9.75
C ALA A 116 17.58 6.38 -9.12
N ASN A 117 18.38 5.75 -9.97
CA ASN A 117 19.68 5.15 -9.65
C ASN A 117 20.67 5.28 -10.83
N ASP A 118 20.40 6.23 -11.72
CA ASP A 118 21.08 6.48 -12.99
C ASP A 118 21.06 8.00 -13.25
N PRO A 119 22.22 8.70 -13.22
CA PRO A 119 22.28 10.15 -13.39
C PRO A 119 21.70 10.66 -14.70
N ASP A 120 21.93 9.96 -15.82
CA ASP A 120 21.52 10.44 -17.14
C ASP A 120 20.00 10.37 -17.31
N ALA A 121 19.39 9.24 -16.92
CA ALA A 121 17.93 9.09 -16.92
C ALA A 121 17.24 9.99 -15.88
N LEU A 122 17.91 10.37 -14.78
CA LEU A 122 17.43 11.38 -13.84
C LEU A 122 17.48 12.78 -14.46
N PHE A 123 18.57 13.13 -15.15
CA PHE A 123 18.77 14.44 -15.75
C PHE A 123 17.79 14.73 -16.88
N GLU A 124 17.59 13.79 -17.81
CA GLU A 124 16.61 13.98 -18.89
C GLU A 124 15.16 14.06 -18.35
N ALA A 125 14.80 13.26 -17.34
CA ALA A 125 13.50 13.38 -16.68
C ALA A 125 13.33 14.74 -15.97
N ALA A 126 14.37 15.24 -15.30
CA ALA A 126 14.37 16.52 -14.60
C ALA A 126 14.26 17.73 -15.55
N LYS A 127 14.94 17.69 -16.71
CA LYS A 127 14.83 18.72 -17.75
C LYS A 127 13.41 18.90 -18.28
N VAL A 128 12.61 17.83 -18.36
CA VAL A 128 11.20 17.89 -18.80
C VAL A 128 10.32 18.65 -17.80
N VAL A 129 10.55 18.48 -16.49
CA VAL A 129 9.71 19.12 -15.45
C VAL A 129 10.20 20.50 -15.02
N GLN A 130 11.48 20.84 -15.24
CA GLN A 130 12.11 22.09 -14.86
C GLN A 130 11.29 23.39 -15.11
N PRO A 131 10.60 23.58 -16.25
CA PRO A 131 9.82 24.81 -16.48
C PRO A 131 8.62 24.94 -15.53
N TYR A 132 8.13 23.82 -15.00
CA TYR A 132 6.86 23.67 -14.30
C TYR A 132 7.01 23.45 -12.79
N CYS A 133 8.23 23.51 -12.24
CA CYS A 133 8.45 23.37 -10.81
C CYS A 133 9.49 24.35 -10.27
N ASP A 134 9.56 24.45 -8.94
CA ASP A 134 10.46 25.36 -8.22
C ASP A 134 11.77 24.67 -7.82
N ALA A 135 11.75 23.35 -7.65
CA ALA A 135 12.94 22.50 -7.54
C ALA A 135 12.64 21.05 -7.99
N VAL A 136 13.70 20.28 -8.20
CA VAL A 136 13.64 18.82 -8.34
C VAL A 136 14.19 18.15 -7.08
N ASP A 137 13.44 17.20 -6.52
CA ASP A 137 13.84 16.47 -5.31
C ASP A 137 14.25 15.03 -5.61
N LEU A 138 15.34 14.57 -4.99
CA LEU A 138 15.76 13.17 -5.04
C LEU A 138 15.23 12.38 -3.82
N ASN A 139 14.41 11.36 -4.08
CA ASN A 139 13.97 10.44 -3.04
C ASN A 139 15.10 9.50 -2.62
N LEU A 140 15.58 9.67 -1.39
CA LEU A 140 16.54 8.81 -0.70
C LEU A 140 15.92 8.16 0.56
N GLY A 141 14.59 8.20 0.68
CA GLY A 141 13.87 7.89 1.92
C GLY A 141 12.77 6.83 1.78
N CYS A 142 12.42 6.38 0.57
CA CYS A 142 11.40 5.36 0.34
C CYS A 142 11.93 3.96 0.71
N PRO A 143 11.36 3.26 1.72
CA PRO A 143 11.86 1.96 2.16
C PRO A 143 11.07 0.79 1.56
N GLN A 144 10.24 1.03 0.54
CA GLN A 144 9.25 0.08 0.05
C GLN A 144 9.87 -1.07 -0.77
N GLY A 145 9.13 -2.18 -0.89
CA GLY A 145 9.58 -3.36 -1.66
C GLY A 145 9.81 -3.08 -3.15
N ILE A 146 9.17 -2.05 -3.72
CA ILE A 146 9.43 -1.61 -5.10
C ILE A 146 10.79 -0.90 -5.22
N ALA A 147 11.11 -0.02 -4.27
CA ALA A 147 12.40 0.66 -4.17
C ALA A 147 13.56 -0.33 -3.95
N LYS A 148 13.35 -1.39 -3.14
CA LYS A 148 14.34 -2.46 -2.99
C LYS A 148 14.62 -3.24 -4.29
N ARG A 149 13.62 -3.43 -5.15
CA ARG A 149 13.81 -4.10 -6.45
C ARG A 149 14.45 -3.19 -7.50
N GLY A 150 14.15 -1.90 -7.46
CA GLY A 150 14.71 -0.90 -8.38
C GLY A 150 16.04 -0.30 -7.95
N HIS A 151 16.55 -0.63 -6.75
CA HIS A 151 17.78 -0.09 -6.17
C HIS A 151 17.78 1.45 -6.09
N TYR A 152 16.69 2.03 -5.56
CA TYR A 152 16.52 3.47 -5.34
C TYR A 152 15.90 3.77 -3.97
N GLY A 153 15.69 5.04 -3.64
CA GLY A 153 15.14 5.43 -2.33
C GLY A 153 16.12 5.12 -1.21
N ALA A 154 15.62 4.60 -0.09
CA ALA A 154 16.46 4.22 1.05
C ALA A 154 17.38 3.00 0.77
N PHE A 155 17.37 2.43 -0.44
CA PHE A 155 18.31 1.36 -0.85
C PHE A 155 19.51 1.89 -1.64
N LEU A 156 19.66 3.23 -1.74
CA LEU A 156 20.92 3.87 -2.15
C LEU A 156 21.73 4.40 -0.97
N GLN A 157 21.22 4.37 0.27
CA GLN A 157 21.90 4.97 1.44
C GLN A 157 23.26 4.31 1.78
N GLU A 158 23.57 3.16 1.18
CA GLU A 158 24.87 2.49 1.23
C GLU A 158 25.84 2.86 0.09
N ASP A 159 25.36 3.52 -0.97
CA ASP A 159 26.13 3.90 -2.18
C ASP A 159 26.14 5.44 -2.34
N TRP A 160 27.04 6.07 -1.58
CA TRP A 160 27.15 7.54 -1.53
C TRP A 160 27.73 8.12 -2.84
N ASP A 161 28.56 7.36 -3.55
CA ASP A 161 29.11 7.74 -4.85
C ASP A 161 28.01 7.92 -5.90
N THR A 162 27.06 7.00 -5.97
CA THR A 162 25.92 7.11 -6.88
C THR A 162 24.99 8.26 -6.47
N ILE A 163 24.74 8.45 -5.16
CA ILE A 163 23.94 9.59 -4.68
C ILE A 163 24.59 10.92 -5.03
N HIS A 164 25.90 11.08 -4.79
CA HIS A 164 26.64 12.29 -5.15
C HIS A 164 26.52 12.58 -6.65
N LYS A 165 26.70 11.57 -7.51
CA LYS A 165 26.55 11.71 -8.98
C LYS A 165 25.13 12.13 -9.37
N LEU A 166 24.10 11.53 -8.77
CA LEU A 166 22.69 11.86 -9.02
C LEU A 166 22.38 13.32 -8.68
N ILE A 167 22.78 13.79 -7.49
CA ILE A 167 22.53 15.17 -7.04
C ILE A 167 23.39 16.16 -7.83
N ASN A 168 24.67 15.87 -8.04
CA ASN A 168 25.60 16.81 -8.66
C ASN A 168 25.33 17.03 -10.16
N THR A 169 24.90 15.98 -10.88
CA THR A 169 24.45 16.10 -12.29
C THR A 169 23.23 17.03 -12.39
N LEU A 170 22.26 16.90 -11.49
CA LEU A 170 21.13 17.84 -11.44
C LEU A 170 21.56 19.25 -10.99
N HIS A 171 22.44 19.36 -10.00
CA HIS A 171 22.88 20.66 -9.46
C HIS A 171 23.61 21.48 -10.54
N THR A 172 24.51 20.84 -11.30
CA THR A 172 25.30 21.49 -12.34
C THR A 172 24.52 21.69 -13.65
N GLY A 173 23.61 20.78 -14.00
CA GLY A 173 22.90 20.79 -15.27
C GLY A 173 21.55 21.53 -15.30
N LEU A 174 20.84 21.64 -14.17
CA LEU A 174 19.53 22.32 -14.11
C LEU A 174 19.67 23.83 -13.84
N ALA A 175 18.79 24.63 -14.42
CA ALA A 175 18.63 26.04 -14.09
C ALA A 175 17.96 26.26 -12.72
N ILE A 176 17.11 25.32 -12.28
CA ILE A 176 16.43 25.37 -10.98
C ILE A 176 17.17 24.56 -9.89
N PRO A 177 16.91 24.84 -8.60
CA PRO A 177 17.54 24.13 -7.48
C PRO A 177 17.19 22.64 -7.41
N VAL A 178 18.01 21.93 -6.64
CA VAL A 178 17.87 20.49 -6.34
C VAL A 178 17.74 20.32 -4.84
N THR A 179 16.88 19.42 -4.39
CA THR A 179 16.71 19.07 -2.96
C THR A 179 16.79 17.55 -2.76
N ALA A 180 16.94 17.10 -1.52
CA ALA A 180 17.03 15.67 -1.22
C ALA A 180 16.19 15.29 0.01
N LYS A 181 15.41 14.21 -0.12
CA LYS A 181 14.60 13.66 0.99
C LYS A 181 15.18 12.35 1.52
N MET A 182 15.84 12.43 2.67
CA MET A 182 16.55 11.34 3.34
C MET A 182 15.78 10.72 4.53
N ARG A 183 16.33 9.63 5.08
CA ARG A 183 16.04 9.10 6.41
C ARG A 183 17.28 9.25 7.30
N VAL A 184 17.08 9.24 8.62
CA VAL A 184 18.17 9.06 9.58
C VAL A 184 18.82 7.68 9.42
N LEU A 185 20.12 7.59 9.71
CA LEU A 185 20.92 6.37 9.65
C LEU A 185 21.09 5.75 11.05
N GLU A 186 22.02 4.80 11.21
CA GLU A 186 22.19 3.99 12.42
C GLU A 186 22.77 4.77 13.61
N SER A 187 23.43 5.92 13.36
CA SER A 187 23.80 6.90 14.37
C SER A 187 23.58 8.33 13.86
N ARG A 188 23.48 9.29 14.79
CA ARG A 188 23.33 10.72 14.47
C ARG A 188 24.58 11.30 13.77
N GLU A 189 25.76 10.82 14.12
CA GLU A 189 27.04 11.18 13.50
C GLU A 189 27.10 10.71 12.04
N ARG A 190 26.77 9.43 11.77
CA ARG A 190 26.70 8.92 10.40
C ARG A 190 25.60 9.61 9.59
N THR A 191 24.50 9.99 10.25
CA THR A 191 23.43 10.80 9.63
C THR A 191 23.92 12.20 9.25
N LEU A 192 24.76 12.82 10.09
CA LEU A 192 25.38 14.12 9.84
C LEU A 192 26.35 14.06 8.66
N ASP A 193 27.22 13.05 8.60
CA ASP A 193 28.17 12.91 7.48
C ASP A 193 27.46 12.58 6.16
N TYR A 194 26.38 11.80 6.21
CA TYR A 194 25.49 11.61 5.06
C TYR A 194 24.82 12.92 4.64
N ALA A 195 24.30 13.71 5.58
CA ALA A 195 23.69 15.02 5.29
C ALA A 195 24.68 16.01 4.67
N LYS A 196 25.94 16.06 5.15
CA LYS A 196 27.03 16.84 4.52
C LYS A 196 27.24 16.42 3.08
N MET A 197 27.39 15.12 2.81
CA MET A 197 27.58 14.60 1.44
C MET A 197 26.45 15.01 0.49
N LEU A 198 25.19 15.06 0.94
CA LEU A 198 24.07 15.56 0.12
C LEU A 198 24.22 17.05 -0.22
N LEU A 199 24.64 17.87 0.76
CA LEU A 199 24.84 19.31 0.59
C LEU A 199 26.05 19.60 -0.30
N ASP A 200 27.18 18.93 -0.06
CA ASP A 200 28.42 19.03 -0.85
C ASP A 200 28.21 18.61 -2.31
N ALA A 201 27.36 17.60 -2.55
CA ALA A 201 26.94 17.20 -3.90
C ALA A 201 26.08 18.27 -4.61
N GLY A 202 25.46 19.20 -3.85
CA GLY A 202 24.69 20.33 -4.36
C GLY A 202 23.21 20.38 -3.96
N ALA A 203 22.78 19.61 -2.95
CA ALA A 203 21.41 19.74 -2.43
C ALA A 203 21.21 21.10 -1.73
N SER A 204 20.14 21.79 -2.07
CA SER A 204 19.83 23.16 -1.62
C SER A 204 19.01 23.19 -0.33
N ILE A 205 18.23 22.13 -0.11
CA ILE A 205 17.41 21.88 1.07
C ILE A 205 17.47 20.37 1.33
N ILE A 206 17.61 19.98 2.60
CA ILE A 206 17.51 18.58 3.03
C ILE A 206 16.23 18.35 3.82
N THR A 207 15.42 17.38 3.39
CA THR A 207 14.26 16.92 4.17
C THR A 207 14.62 15.64 4.91
N VAL A 208 14.59 15.68 6.24
CA VAL A 208 15.05 14.57 7.09
C VAL A 208 13.85 13.88 7.73
N HIS A 209 13.60 12.62 7.36
CA HIS A 209 12.64 11.79 8.07
C HIS A 209 13.29 11.10 9.26
N GLY A 210 12.80 11.39 10.48
CA GLY A 210 13.36 10.92 11.76
C GLY A 210 13.25 9.42 12.05
N ARG A 211 13.07 8.57 11.04
CA ARG A 211 13.04 7.10 11.20
C ARG A 211 13.93 6.42 10.18
N GLN A 212 14.73 5.45 10.62
CA GLN A 212 15.58 4.58 9.80
C GLN A 212 14.76 3.79 8.77
N ARG A 213 15.41 3.20 7.76
CA ARG A 213 14.74 2.47 6.66
C ARG A 213 13.91 1.26 7.14
N GLU A 214 14.37 0.62 8.20
CA GLU A 214 13.78 -0.57 8.81
C GLU A 214 12.50 -0.25 9.59
N GLN A 215 12.35 1.00 10.04
CA GLN A 215 11.15 1.55 10.67
C GLN A 215 10.07 1.85 9.61
N LYS A 216 9.27 0.82 9.30
CA LYS A 216 8.16 0.84 8.35
C LYS A 216 7.11 -0.24 8.66
N GLY A 217 5.87 -0.04 8.21
CA GLY A 217 4.79 -0.99 8.42
C GLY A 217 4.52 -1.18 9.92
N HIS A 218 4.56 -2.42 10.41
CA HIS A 218 4.39 -2.72 11.83
C HIS A 218 5.60 -2.26 12.68
N ASN A 219 6.76 -2.05 12.06
CA ASN A 219 7.98 -1.57 12.73
C ASN A 219 8.07 -0.04 12.80
N THR A 220 7.03 0.72 12.43
CA THR A 220 7.18 2.16 12.15
C THR A 220 7.69 2.98 13.34
N GLY A 221 7.11 2.81 14.54
CA GLY A 221 7.58 3.50 15.74
C GLY A 221 7.49 5.04 15.69
N LEU A 222 8.06 5.67 16.72
CA LEU A 222 8.23 7.12 16.78
C LEU A 222 9.36 7.59 15.83
N ALA A 223 9.36 8.87 15.50
CA ALA A 223 10.42 9.54 14.76
C ALA A 223 11.32 10.29 15.75
N ASP A 224 12.62 10.04 15.68
CA ASP A 224 13.64 10.65 16.52
C ASP A 224 13.90 12.10 16.06
N TRP A 225 13.23 13.04 16.71
CA TRP A 225 13.46 14.48 16.52
C TRP A 225 14.77 14.98 17.13
N SER A 226 15.41 14.22 18.04
CA SER A 226 16.70 14.57 18.63
C SER A 226 17.84 14.48 17.61
N VAL A 227 17.79 13.52 16.67
CA VAL A 227 18.72 13.46 15.54
C VAL A 227 18.55 14.67 14.61
N LEU A 228 17.32 15.11 14.36
CA LEU A 228 17.06 16.30 13.55
C LEU A 228 17.62 17.56 14.23
N ARG A 229 17.44 17.68 15.55
CA ARG A 229 18.02 18.77 16.34
C ARG A 229 19.56 18.74 16.32
N TYR A 230 20.16 17.56 16.45
CA TYR A 230 21.61 17.38 16.34
C TYR A 230 22.15 17.80 14.96
N LEU A 231 21.44 17.47 13.87
CA LEU A 231 21.78 17.97 12.53
C LEU A 231 21.70 19.50 12.45
N ARG A 232 20.64 20.10 12.99
CA ARG A 232 20.43 21.55 12.99
C ARG A 232 21.52 22.32 13.75
N GLU A 233 22.03 21.74 14.84
CA GLU A 233 23.14 22.31 15.63
C GLU A 233 24.53 22.03 15.05
N SER A 234 24.67 20.97 14.22
CA SER A 234 25.97 20.54 13.66
C SER A 234 26.23 20.99 12.22
N LEU A 235 25.22 21.55 11.54
CA LEU A 235 25.30 22.06 10.16
C LEU A 235 25.30 23.60 10.16
N PRO A 236 25.90 24.27 9.15
CA PRO A 236 25.90 25.73 9.05
C PRO A 236 24.49 26.32 9.18
N PRO A 237 24.29 27.46 9.89
CA PRO A 237 22.97 28.04 10.12
C PRO A 237 22.14 28.24 8.84
N GLU A 238 22.79 28.66 7.74
CA GLU A 238 22.18 28.87 6.43
C GLU A 238 21.62 27.60 5.77
N THR A 239 22.03 26.41 6.20
CA THR A 239 21.50 25.14 5.70
C THR A 239 20.01 25.06 5.98
N VAL A 240 19.19 24.74 4.98
CA VAL A 240 17.74 24.63 5.15
C VAL A 240 17.35 23.17 5.41
N ILE A 241 16.65 22.93 6.52
CA ILE A 241 16.24 21.61 6.98
C ILE A 241 14.72 21.55 7.13
N PHE A 242 14.08 20.56 6.49
CA PHE A 242 12.68 20.24 6.74
C PHE A 242 12.55 18.98 7.60
N ALA A 243 11.86 19.10 8.74
CA ALA A 243 11.59 18.00 9.67
C ALA A 243 10.45 17.12 9.17
N ASN A 244 10.55 15.79 9.27
CA ASN A 244 9.50 14.89 8.81
C ASN A 244 9.30 13.66 9.71
N GLY A 245 8.04 13.37 10.04
CA GLY A 245 7.63 12.25 10.89
C GLY A 245 6.97 12.73 12.19
N ASN A 246 6.02 11.93 12.69
CA ASN A 246 5.25 12.16 13.92
C ASN A 246 4.34 13.41 13.99
N ILE A 247 4.20 14.20 12.92
CA ILE A 247 3.11 15.19 12.78
C ILE A 247 1.79 14.47 12.45
N LEU A 248 0.83 14.50 13.38
CA LEU A 248 -0.48 13.83 13.28
C LEU A 248 -1.64 14.84 13.20
N GLN A 249 -1.60 15.91 14.00
CA GLN A 249 -2.57 17.02 14.01
C GLN A 249 -1.87 18.39 14.03
N HIS A 250 -2.64 19.48 13.92
CA HIS A 250 -2.12 20.86 13.83
C HIS A 250 -1.16 21.21 14.98
N ASP A 251 -1.52 20.84 16.21
CA ASP A 251 -0.78 21.19 17.43
C ASP A 251 0.65 20.61 17.46
N ASP A 252 0.89 19.49 16.77
CA ASP A 252 2.22 18.85 16.68
C ASP A 252 3.24 19.71 15.90
N ILE A 253 2.75 20.66 15.09
CA ILE A 253 3.59 21.48 14.20
C ILE A 253 4.52 22.38 15.02
N GLN A 254 3.97 23.10 16.01
CA GLN A 254 4.75 24.03 16.81
C GLN A 254 5.74 23.28 17.71
N GLN A 255 5.31 22.16 18.32
CA GLN A 255 6.19 21.31 19.11
C GLN A 255 7.38 20.80 18.29
N CYS A 256 7.14 20.26 17.08
CA CYS A 256 8.22 19.75 16.23
C CYS A 256 9.20 20.86 15.81
N LEU A 257 8.70 22.05 15.47
CA LEU A 257 9.54 23.22 15.18
C LEU A 257 10.36 23.65 16.41
N GLU A 258 9.78 23.60 17.61
CA GLU A 258 10.45 23.99 18.85
C GLU A 258 11.52 22.99 19.29
N GLU A 259 11.30 21.69 19.14
CA GLU A 259 12.29 20.66 19.47
C GLU A 259 13.42 20.61 18.44
N THR A 260 13.07 20.43 17.15
CA THR A 260 14.06 20.24 16.07
C THR A 260 14.81 21.51 15.69
N LYS A 261 14.19 22.69 15.89
CA LYS A 261 14.60 23.98 15.31
C LYS A 261 14.78 23.94 13.78
N ALA A 262 14.05 23.06 13.09
CA ALA A 262 14.00 23.01 11.64
C ALA A 262 13.29 24.23 11.03
N ASP A 263 13.57 24.54 9.76
CA ASP A 263 13.04 25.70 9.05
C ASP A 263 11.57 25.53 8.65
N GLY A 264 11.14 24.28 8.45
CA GLY A 264 9.76 23.91 8.18
C GLY A 264 9.48 22.46 8.56
N ILE A 265 8.19 22.10 8.67
CA ILE A 265 7.75 20.73 8.87
C ILE A 265 7.12 20.18 7.60
N MET A 266 7.38 18.91 7.34
CA MET A 266 6.73 18.13 6.31
C MET A 266 5.83 17.07 6.95
N THR A 267 4.56 17.05 6.58
CA THR A 267 3.60 16.00 6.98
C THR A 267 3.10 15.20 5.79
N ALA A 268 2.79 13.93 6.06
CA ALA A 268 2.33 12.94 5.10
C ALA A 268 1.04 12.31 5.62
N GLU A 269 1.15 11.31 6.49
CA GLU A 269 0.00 10.55 6.99
C GLU A 269 -0.98 11.41 7.80
N GLY A 270 -0.51 12.40 8.57
CA GLY A 270 -1.40 13.37 9.23
C GLY A 270 -2.26 14.13 8.21
N ASN A 271 -1.63 14.71 7.18
CA ASN A 271 -2.35 15.37 6.09
C ASN A 271 -3.31 14.45 5.31
N LEU A 272 -2.98 13.17 5.10
CA LEU A 272 -3.90 12.25 4.40
C LEU A 272 -5.22 12.07 5.16
N TYR A 273 -5.19 11.93 6.48
CA TYR A 273 -6.40 11.74 7.29
C TYR A 273 -7.08 13.07 7.68
N ASP A 274 -6.32 14.17 7.70
CA ASP A 274 -6.84 15.53 7.84
C ASP A 274 -6.09 16.50 6.90
N PRO A 275 -6.62 16.78 5.68
CA PRO A 275 -5.97 17.70 4.76
C PRO A 275 -6.00 19.16 5.25
N SER A 276 -6.77 19.46 6.30
CA SER A 276 -6.80 20.79 6.93
C SER A 276 -5.68 21.04 7.95
N ILE A 277 -4.80 20.06 8.20
CA ILE A 277 -3.75 20.07 9.25
C ILE A 277 -2.87 21.34 9.31
N PHE A 278 -2.70 22.09 8.22
CA PHE A 278 -1.94 23.36 8.20
C PHE A 278 -2.78 24.60 8.54
N ALA A 279 -4.10 24.51 8.47
CA ALA A 279 -5.01 25.61 8.76
C ALA A 279 -5.25 25.74 10.27
N THR A 280 -5.15 26.96 10.79
CA THR A 280 -5.58 27.27 12.16
C THR A 280 -7.10 27.07 12.28
N PRO A 281 -7.61 26.54 13.42
CA PRO A 281 -9.05 26.51 13.69
C PRO A 281 -9.72 27.88 13.51
N PRO A 282 -10.96 27.95 12.99
CA PRO A 282 -11.70 29.20 12.94
C PRO A 282 -11.94 29.74 14.37
N PRO A 283 -12.10 31.07 14.54
CA PRO A 283 -12.44 31.66 15.83
C PRO A 283 -13.72 31.08 16.42
N VAL A 284 -13.82 31.05 17.75
CA VAL A 284 -15.01 30.54 18.45
C VAL A 284 -16.25 31.36 18.08
N GLY A 285 -17.30 30.70 17.61
CA GLY A 285 -18.50 31.34 17.06
C GLY A 285 -18.43 31.65 15.55
N GLN A 286 -17.34 31.26 14.87
CA GLN A 286 -17.14 31.43 13.43
C GLN A 286 -16.85 30.10 12.70
N GLU A 287 -17.18 28.96 13.31
CA GLU A 287 -17.02 27.61 12.75
C GLU A 287 -17.81 27.36 11.44
N GLY A 288 -18.86 28.15 11.20
CA GLY A 288 -19.70 28.05 10.02
C GLY A 288 -20.43 26.70 9.95
N ARG A 289 -20.34 26.02 8.79
CA ARG A 289 -20.93 24.68 8.57
C ARG A 289 -19.90 23.59 8.33
N GLU A 290 -18.62 23.95 8.17
CA GLU A 290 -17.54 23.03 7.77
C GLU A 290 -16.68 22.55 8.94
N TYR A 291 -16.60 23.32 10.02
CA TYR A 291 -15.85 22.96 11.23
C TYR A 291 -16.80 22.51 12.34
N TRP A 292 -16.38 21.54 13.15
CA TRP A 292 -17.07 21.13 14.38
C TRP A 292 -16.17 21.39 15.58
N ARG A 293 -16.76 21.83 16.70
CA ARG A 293 -16.09 22.03 17.98
C ARG A 293 -16.94 21.43 19.12
N GLY A 294 -16.30 20.69 20.02
CA GLY A 294 -16.89 20.16 21.24
C GLY A 294 -16.83 21.13 22.42
N ARG A 295 -17.42 20.75 23.56
CA ARG A 295 -17.43 21.56 24.79
C ARG A 295 -16.07 21.57 25.49
N ASP A 296 -15.24 20.57 25.22
CA ASP A 296 -13.83 20.52 25.60
C ASP A 296 -12.93 21.48 24.77
N GLY A 297 -13.52 22.23 23.83
CA GLY A 297 -12.84 23.18 22.95
C GLY A 297 -12.13 22.54 21.75
N LYS A 298 -11.93 21.21 21.76
CA LYS A 298 -11.33 20.48 20.64
C LYS A 298 -12.27 20.52 19.44
N GLY A 299 -11.69 20.40 18.25
CA GLY A 299 -12.46 20.42 17.01
C GLY A 299 -11.69 19.85 15.83
N GLY A 300 -12.25 20.06 14.65
CA GLY A 300 -11.69 19.71 13.35
C GLY A 300 -12.69 19.96 12.23
N TYR A 301 -12.23 19.93 10.99
CA TYR A 301 -13.13 19.97 9.83
C TYR A 301 -13.92 18.67 9.72
N ARG A 302 -15.19 18.78 9.28
CA ARG A 302 -16.06 17.61 9.11
C ARG A 302 -15.70 16.81 7.86
N VAL A 303 -15.81 15.49 7.95
CA VAL A 303 -15.46 14.58 6.84
C VAL A 303 -16.35 14.76 5.61
N ASP A 304 -17.59 15.23 5.79
CA ASP A 304 -18.52 15.55 4.69
C ASP A 304 -18.15 16.88 4.01
N ALA A 305 -17.80 17.91 4.79
CA ALA A 305 -17.29 19.18 4.28
C ALA A 305 -15.99 19.00 3.49
N VAL A 306 -15.02 18.25 4.05
CA VAL A 306 -13.75 17.93 3.39
C VAL A 306 -13.96 17.12 2.11
N LEU A 307 -14.87 16.13 2.12
CA LEU A 307 -15.22 15.37 0.93
C LEU A 307 -15.89 16.24 -0.14
N ARG A 308 -16.90 17.04 0.22
CA ARG A 308 -17.59 17.95 -0.71
C ARG A 308 -16.58 18.86 -1.41
N ARG A 309 -15.70 19.49 -0.63
CA ARG A 309 -14.65 20.37 -1.15
C ARG A 309 -13.66 19.64 -2.07
N TYR A 310 -13.33 18.39 -1.79
CA TYR A 310 -12.49 17.56 -2.66
C TYR A 310 -13.20 17.21 -3.99
N LEU A 311 -14.51 16.91 -3.96
CA LEU A 311 -15.29 16.68 -5.17
C LEU A 311 -15.44 17.98 -5.99
N ASP A 312 -15.64 19.14 -5.35
CA ASP A 312 -15.72 20.44 -6.02
C ASP A 312 -14.42 20.79 -6.77
N ILE A 313 -13.27 20.54 -6.15
CA ILE A 313 -11.96 20.64 -6.81
C ILE A 313 -11.84 19.66 -7.99
N THR A 314 -12.39 18.45 -7.85
CA THR A 314 -12.34 17.44 -8.91
C THR A 314 -13.23 17.85 -10.10
N HIS A 315 -14.46 18.29 -9.89
CA HIS A 315 -15.34 18.85 -10.93
C HIS A 315 -14.67 20.02 -11.65
N GLN A 316 -14.30 21.06 -10.91
CA GLN A 316 -13.84 22.32 -11.48
C GLN A 316 -12.52 22.19 -12.26
N TYR A 317 -11.56 21.39 -11.76
CA TYR A 317 -10.21 21.35 -12.34
C TYR A 317 -9.88 20.05 -13.09
N VAL A 318 -10.40 18.89 -12.67
CA VAL A 318 -10.03 17.58 -13.26
C VAL A 318 -11.01 17.13 -14.34
N PHE A 319 -12.31 17.41 -14.18
CA PHE A 319 -13.30 17.23 -15.25
C PHE A 319 -13.48 18.49 -16.11
N GLY A 320 -13.33 19.68 -15.52
CA GLY A 320 -13.62 20.95 -16.18
C GLY A 320 -15.12 21.25 -16.24
N GLU A 321 -15.88 20.74 -15.27
CA GLU A 321 -17.35 20.83 -15.19
C GLU A 321 -17.78 21.85 -14.13
N ASP A 322 -18.97 22.45 -14.34
CA ASP A 322 -19.58 23.35 -13.36
C ASP A 322 -19.93 22.61 -12.06
N LEU A 323 -19.81 23.31 -10.92
CA LEU A 323 -20.10 22.71 -9.61
C LEU A 323 -21.58 22.28 -9.50
N PRO A 324 -21.87 21.03 -9.11
CA PRO A 324 -23.24 20.55 -9.01
C PRO A 324 -23.99 21.26 -7.87
N MET A 325 -25.25 21.63 -8.13
CA MET A 325 -26.09 22.30 -7.14
C MET A 325 -26.48 21.35 -5.99
N ARG A 326 -25.84 21.54 -4.83
CA ARG A 326 -26.15 20.79 -3.59
C ARG A 326 -26.77 21.70 -2.53
N ALA A 327 -27.61 21.14 -1.66
CA ALA A 327 -28.12 21.85 -0.49
C ALA A 327 -26.99 22.30 0.45
N PRO A 328 -27.16 23.34 1.29
CA PRO A 328 -26.20 23.69 2.33
C PRO A 328 -25.92 22.51 3.27
N LEU A 329 -24.67 22.38 3.74
CA LEU A 329 -24.29 21.39 4.74
C LEU A 329 -25.19 21.52 5.98
N PHE A 330 -25.62 20.39 6.55
CA PHE A 330 -26.50 20.40 7.72
C PHE A 330 -25.83 21.06 8.95
N LEU A 331 -26.57 21.85 9.71
CA LEU A 331 -26.14 22.47 10.97
C LEU A 331 -27.32 22.50 11.96
N PRO A 332 -27.20 21.95 13.19
CA PRO A 332 -28.35 21.80 14.10
C PRO A 332 -29.08 23.10 14.42
N SER A 333 -28.37 24.20 14.62
CA SER A 333 -28.93 25.52 14.94
C SER A 333 -29.82 26.13 13.83
N HIS A 334 -29.74 25.63 12.59
CA HIS A 334 -30.59 26.07 11.47
C HIS A 334 -31.77 25.11 11.19
N ALA A 335 -31.88 23.99 11.92
CA ALA A 335 -32.87 22.95 11.67
C ALA A 335 -34.34 23.41 11.81
N SER A 336 -34.59 24.52 12.52
CA SER A 336 -35.93 25.11 12.67
C SER A 336 -36.36 26.02 11.51
N LEU A 337 -35.42 26.51 10.68
CA LEU A 337 -35.69 27.46 9.59
C LEU A 337 -35.66 26.78 8.22
N GLU A 338 -34.64 25.95 7.95
CA GLU A 338 -34.44 25.37 6.60
C GLU A 338 -35.45 24.24 6.31
N TYR A 339 -35.95 23.55 7.33
CA TYR A 339 -36.94 22.47 7.18
C TYR A 339 -38.34 22.97 6.77
N ALA A 340 -38.68 24.23 7.03
CA ALA A 340 -39.92 24.82 6.56
C ALA A 340 -39.84 25.21 5.07
N ALA A 341 -38.68 25.74 4.64
CA ALA A 341 -38.46 26.17 3.26
C ALA A 341 -38.30 24.97 2.29
N ALA A 342 -37.52 23.95 2.67
CA ALA A 342 -37.23 22.81 1.79
C ALA A 342 -38.45 21.91 1.49
N ASN A 343 -39.42 21.85 2.40
CA ASN A 343 -40.64 21.04 2.24
C ASN A 343 -41.83 21.83 1.66
N GLY A 344 -41.68 23.14 1.39
CA GLY A 344 -42.79 24.02 1.03
C GLY A 344 -43.07 24.18 -0.47
N ASN A 345 -42.23 23.63 -1.37
CA ASN A 345 -42.26 23.96 -2.80
C ASN A 345 -41.80 22.80 -3.72
N SER A 346 -42.36 21.59 -3.54
CA SER A 346 -42.06 20.43 -4.40
C SER A 346 -43.29 19.60 -4.82
N GLU A 347 -44.52 20.06 -4.53
CA GLU A 347 -45.69 19.58 -5.25
C GLU A 347 -45.78 20.22 -6.64
N GLN A 348 -46.26 19.45 -7.63
CA GLN A 348 -46.50 19.85 -9.02
C GLN A 348 -45.27 20.11 -9.92
N THR A 349 -44.57 19.03 -10.31
CA THR A 349 -44.57 18.61 -11.72
C THR A 349 -44.18 17.12 -11.88
N ASN A 350 -44.74 16.43 -12.88
CA ASN A 350 -44.52 14.99 -13.07
C ASN A 350 -43.22 14.68 -13.81
N GLY A 351 -42.48 13.68 -13.33
CA GLY A 351 -41.26 13.15 -13.97
C GLY A 351 -41.33 11.64 -14.20
N ASN A 352 -41.11 10.83 -13.15
CA ASN A 352 -41.39 9.39 -13.19
C ASN A 352 -41.49 8.82 -11.76
N LYS A 353 -42.56 8.07 -11.45
CA LYS A 353 -42.70 7.40 -10.14
C LYS A 353 -41.98 6.05 -10.13
N ARG A 354 -41.02 5.90 -9.23
CA ARG A 354 -40.86 4.67 -8.43
C ARG A 354 -40.90 5.06 -6.96
N SER A 355 -41.80 4.43 -6.21
CA SER A 355 -42.12 4.77 -4.83
C SER A 355 -41.05 4.29 -3.85
N LEU A 356 -40.74 5.12 -2.87
CA LEU A 356 -40.11 4.74 -1.62
C LEU A 356 -41.18 4.24 -0.64
N GLU A 357 -41.70 3.04 -0.92
CA GLU A 357 -42.60 2.29 -0.03
C GLU A 357 -42.27 0.79 -0.13
N ASP A 358 -41.19 0.38 0.54
CA ASP A 358 -41.11 -0.82 1.39
C ASP A 358 -39.73 -0.83 2.08
N THR A 359 -39.70 -0.78 3.42
CA THR A 359 -38.49 -0.96 4.23
C THR A 359 -38.55 -2.27 5.01
N THR A 360 -38.75 -3.37 4.29
CA THR A 360 -38.57 -4.74 4.79
C THR A 360 -37.41 -5.45 4.06
N GLU A 361 -37.10 -6.68 4.50
CA GLU A 361 -35.81 -7.36 4.33
C GLU A 361 -35.20 -7.34 2.90
N GLY A 362 -33.90 -7.01 2.83
CA GLY A 362 -33.16 -6.88 1.58
C GLY A 362 -32.90 -8.20 0.84
N GLU A 363 -33.88 -8.70 0.10
CA GLU A 363 -33.71 -9.85 -0.80
C GLU A 363 -32.60 -9.61 -1.85
N ARG A 364 -31.85 -10.69 -2.15
CA ARG A 364 -30.76 -10.62 -3.13
C ARG A 364 -31.31 -10.67 -4.56
N PRO A 365 -30.89 -9.78 -5.49
CA PRO A 365 -31.46 -9.70 -6.82
C PRO A 365 -31.33 -11.02 -7.59
N SER A 366 -32.41 -11.40 -8.27
CA SER A 366 -32.62 -12.76 -8.75
C SER A 366 -31.58 -13.23 -9.76
N LYS A 367 -31.46 -14.56 -9.86
CA LYS A 367 -30.59 -15.23 -10.85
C LYS A 367 -30.96 -14.94 -12.31
N LYS A 368 -32.14 -14.34 -12.55
CA LYS A 368 -32.59 -13.85 -13.86
C LYS A 368 -32.15 -12.41 -14.13
N GLN A 369 -32.44 -11.47 -13.22
CA GLN A 369 -32.02 -10.06 -13.32
C GLN A 369 -30.50 -9.93 -13.52
N ARG A 370 -29.70 -10.60 -12.67
CA ARG A 370 -28.24 -10.65 -12.81
C ARG A 370 -27.74 -11.17 -14.17
N LYS A 371 -28.56 -11.98 -14.86
CA LYS A 371 -28.25 -12.57 -16.18
C LYS A 371 -28.70 -11.68 -17.34
N GLU A 372 -29.60 -10.72 -17.08
CA GLU A 372 -30.06 -9.70 -18.03
C GLU A 372 -29.17 -8.45 -17.95
N GLU A 373 -28.78 -8.01 -16.75
CA GLU A 373 -27.72 -7.00 -16.52
C GLU A 373 -26.40 -7.43 -17.16
N ALA A 374 -25.97 -8.69 -16.95
CA ALA A 374 -24.77 -9.26 -17.56
C ALA A 374 -24.89 -9.50 -19.09
N LYS A 375 -26.09 -9.42 -19.67
CA LYS A 375 -26.31 -9.36 -21.13
C LYS A 375 -26.21 -7.93 -21.65
N GLN A 376 -26.74 -6.95 -20.93
CA GLN A 376 -26.61 -5.52 -21.29
C GLN A 376 -25.15 -5.05 -21.21
N LYS A 377 -24.43 -5.37 -20.12
CA LYS A 377 -22.98 -5.09 -19.97
C LYS A 377 -22.08 -5.85 -20.96
N LYS A 378 -22.65 -6.73 -21.81
CA LYS A 378 -21.94 -7.39 -22.94
C LYS A 378 -22.25 -6.77 -24.31
N LYS A 379 -23.09 -5.73 -24.39
CA LYS A 379 -23.36 -4.98 -25.64
C LYS A 379 -22.59 -3.67 -25.75
N GLY A 380 -22.16 -3.07 -24.63
CA GLY A 380 -21.13 -2.03 -24.65
C GLY A 380 -19.76 -2.63 -24.96
N GLY A 381 -18.86 -1.82 -25.53
CA GLY A 381 -17.44 -2.17 -25.58
C GLY A 381 -16.85 -2.31 -24.17
N LYS A 382 -15.62 -2.82 -24.05
CA LYS A 382 -14.89 -2.68 -22.78
C LYS A 382 -14.76 -1.18 -22.49
N PRO A 383 -15.15 -0.69 -21.30
CA PRO A 383 -14.92 0.71 -20.96
C PRO A 383 -13.43 0.99 -21.01
N GLU A 384 -13.06 2.16 -21.54
CA GLU A 384 -11.67 2.57 -21.61
C GLU A 384 -11.11 2.75 -20.19
N LYS A 385 -9.85 2.35 -19.98
CA LYS A 385 -9.26 2.41 -18.64
C LYS A 385 -8.83 3.85 -18.38
N VAL A 386 -9.55 4.54 -17.49
CA VAL A 386 -9.16 5.84 -16.94
C VAL A 386 -7.71 5.77 -16.42
N THR A 387 -6.92 6.78 -16.81
CA THR A 387 -5.47 6.85 -16.54
C THR A 387 -5.00 8.17 -15.92
N ASN A 388 -5.87 9.17 -15.79
CA ASN A 388 -5.56 10.41 -15.07
C ASN A 388 -5.25 10.11 -13.59
N ALA A 389 -4.13 10.64 -13.07
CA ALA A 389 -3.65 10.34 -11.74
C ALA A 389 -4.66 10.71 -10.64
N ASN A 390 -5.23 11.92 -10.71
CA ASN A 390 -6.19 12.44 -9.74
C ASN A 390 -7.41 11.51 -9.61
N LEU A 391 -7.95 11.05 -10.76
CA LEU A 391 -9.11 10.16 -10.80
C LEU A 391 -8.81 8.73 -10.33
N VAL A 392 -7.55 8.28 -10.44
CA VAL A 392 -7.11 6.96 -9.95
C VAL A 392 -6.90 6.97 -8.44
N ALA A 393 -6.30 8.02 -7.88
CA ALA A 393 -6.08 8.19 -6.44
C ALA A 393 -7.39 8.44 -5.66
N MET A 394 -8.42 8.99 -6.32
CA MET A 394 -9.69 9.44 -5.75
C MET A 394 -10.38 8.45 -4.78
N GLN A 395 -10.37 7.15 -5.09
CA GLN A 395 -10.96 6.15 -4.18
C GLN A 395 -10.22 6.06 -2.84
N ALA A 396 -8.88 6.11 -2.88
CA ALA A 396 -8.06 6.03 -1.69
C ALA A 396 -8.15 7.32 -0.87
N HIS A 397 -8.09 8.50 -1.51
CA HIS A 397 -8.32 9.80 -0.87
C HIS A 397 -9.63 9.82 -0.06
N CYS A 398 -10.75 9.39 -0.66
CA CYS A 398 -12.03 9.30 0.04
C CYS A 398 -12.02 8.28 1.20
N PHE A 399 -11.24 7.19 1.11
CA PHE A 399 -11.06 6.23 2.22
C PHE A 399 -10.18 6.78 3.35
N HIS A 400 -9.31 7.74 3.06
CA HIS A 400 -8.53 8.46 4.07
C HIS A 400 -9.41 9.52 4.78
N ILE A 401 -10.11 10.40 4.03
CA ILE A 401 -11.04 11.41 4.58
C ILE A 401 -12.12 10.76 5.45
N LEU A 402 -12.86 9.78 4.88
CA LEU A 402 -14.01 9.17 5.56
C LEU A 402 -13.61 8.08 6.57
N ARG A 403 -12.31 7.84 6.83
CA ARG A 403 -11.82 6.74 7.68
C ARG A 403 -12.57 6.57 9.02
N PRO A 404 -12.77 7.61 9.84
CA PRO A 404 -13.50 7.44 11.11
C PRO A 404 -14.98 7.10 10.87
N LEU A 405 -15.60 7.68 9.85
CA LEU A 405 -17.02 7.49 9.53
C LEU A 405 -17.32 6.10 8.99
N VAL A 406 -16.53 5.58 8.04
CA VAL A 406 -16.73 4.23 7.43
C VAL A 406 -16.48 3.07 8.39
N SER A 407 -15.97 3.35 9.60
CA SER A 407 -15.85 2.37 10.69
C SER A 407 -17.19 2.05 11.36
N LYS A 408 -18.15 2.99 11.32
CA LYS A 408 -19.53 2.83 11.84
C LYS A 408 -20.55 2.71 10.71
N HIS A 409 -20.43 3.57 9.69
CA HIS A 409 -21.39 3.71 8.60
C HIS A 409 -21.04 2.79 7.42
N HIS A 410 -21.45 1.53 7.55
CA HIS A 410 -21.15 0.48 6.57
C HIS A 410 -21.74 0.75 5.18
N ASN A 411 -22.89 1.41 5.08
CA ASN A 411 -23.48 1.85 3.80
C ASN A 411 -22.55 2.76 2.98
N VAL A 412 -21.92 3.75 3.64
CA VAL A 412 -20.95 4.67 3.02
C VAL A 412 -19.70 3.91 2.58
N ARG A 413 -19.17 3.04 3.45
CA ARG A 413 -18.03 2.15 3.16
C ARG A 413 -18.27 1.32 1.90
N ASP A 414 -19.46 0.74 1.79
CA ASP A 414 -19.85 -0.16 0.71
C ASP A 414 -20.04 0.58 -0.63
N ALA A 415 -20.61 1.78 -0.59
CA ALA A 415 -20.71 2.66 -1.76
C ALA A 415 -19.32 3.08 -2.27
N LEU A 416 -18.44 3.52 -1.37
CA LEU A 416 -17.08 3.91 -1.74
C LEU A 416 -16.26 2.73 -2.29
N ALA A 417 -16.36 1.53 -1.69
CA ALA A 417 -15.68 0.34 -2.19
C ALA A 417 -16.14 -0.08 -3.62
N ARG A 418 -17.39 0.23 -3.99
CA ARG A 418 -17.95 -0.01 -5.32
C ARG A 418 -17.57 1.06 -6.36
N SER A 419 -17.32 2.28 -5.93
CA SER A 419 -16.95 3.43 -6.78
C SER A 419 -15.67 3.19 -7.60
N ARG A 420 -15.49 3.87 -8.74
CA ARG A 420 -14.38 3.62 -9.69
C ARG A 420 -13.74 4.92 -10.19
N ALA A 421 -12.51 4.83 -10.70
CA ALA A 421 -11.83 5.99 -11.29
C ALA A 421 -12.66 6.56 -12.45
N GLY A 422 -12.94 7.87 -12.41
CA GLY A 422 -13.78 8.58 -13.39
C GLY A 422 -15.30 8.45 -13.19
N ASP A 423 -15.77 7.70 -12.21
CA ASP A 423 -17.21 7.47 -11.93
C ASP A 423 -17.72 8.51 -10.92
N ILE A 424 -17.73 9.80 -11.29
CA ILE A 424 -17.94 10.92 -10.34
C ILE A 424 -19.33 10.89 -9.67
N GLU A 425 -20.37 10.47 -10.39
CA GLU A 425 -21.73 10.25 -9.83
C GLU A 425 -21.73 9.29 -8.64
N ALA A 426 -20.90 8.24 -8.67
CA ALA A 426 -20.79 7.31 -7.55
C ALA A 426 -20.21 7.97 -6.28
N TYR A 427 -19.32 8.97 -6.43
CA TYR A 427 -18.78 9.73 -5.30
C TYR A 427 -19.73 10.81 -4.80
N GLU A 428 -20.54 11.43 -5.65
CA GLU A 428 -21.63 12.32 -5.21
C GLU A 428 -22.67 11.54 -4.38
N ASN A 429 -22.96 10.28 -4.76
CA ASN A 429 -23.74 9.38 -3.92
C ASN A 429 -23.02 9.03 -2.59
N VAL A 430 -21.69 8.82 -2.59
CA VAL A 430 -20.91 8.64 -1.34
C VAL A 430 -21.00 9.89 -0.45
N LEU A 431 -20.90 11.09 -1.02
CA LEU A 431 -21.08 12.35 -0.30
C LEU A 431 -22.49 12.46 0.29
N THR A 432 -23.52 12.17 -0.49
CA THR A 432 -24.93 12.19 -0.03
C THR A 432 -25.14 11.27 1.18
N LEU A 433 -24.55 10.06 1.16
CA LEU A 433 -24.60 9.12 2.29
C LEU A 433 -23.75 9.58 3.48
N ALA A 434 -22.62 10.26 3.23
CA ALA A 434 -21.77 10.83 4.29
C ALA A 434 -22.45 12.03 4.98
N GLU A 435 -23.05 12.96 4.24
CA GLU A 435 -23.79 14.10 4.78
C GLU A 435 -24.98 13.65 5.65
N ALA A 436 -25.67 12.57 5.25
CA ALA A 436 -26.71 11.94 6.06
C ALA A 436 -26.16 11.38 7.40
N ALA A 437 -25.04 10.65 7.35
CA ALA A 437 -24.37 10.10 8.53
C ALA A 437 -23.77 11.18 9.46
N VAL A 438 -23.28 12.29 8.90
CA VAL A 438 -22.81 13.45 9.69
C VAL A 438 -24.00 14.18 10.33
N ARG A 439 -25.12 14.35 9.63
CA ARG A 439 -26.37 14.88 10.20
C ARG A 439 -26.85 14.04 11.39
N GLU A 440 -26.83 12.71 11.27
CA GLU A 440 -27.17 11.79 12.35
C GLU A 440 -26.25 11.99 13.56
N GLY A 441 -24.94 11.99 13.36
CA GLY A 441 -23.95 12.21 14.42
C GLY A 441 -24.09 13.57 15.13
N LEU A 442 -24.30 14.65 14.38
CA LEU A 442 -24.51 15.99 14.94
C LEU A 442 -25.79 16.08 15.77
N LEU A 443 -26.90 15.46 15.33
CA LEU A 443 -28.14 15.43 16.10
C LEU A 443 -28.02 14.57 17.37
N ALA A 444 -27.29 13.45 17.31
CA ALA A 444 -26.99 12.63 18.47
C ALA A 444 -26.11 13.39 19.49
N TYR A 445 -25.11 14.14 19.02
CA TYR A 445 -24.26 14.97 19.88
C TYR A 445 -25.03 16.06 20.60
N GLU A 446 -25.92 16.80 19.91
CA GLU A 446 -26.75 17.83 20.57
C GLU A 446 -27.71 17.21 21.61
N ALA A 447 -28.20 15.99 21.38
CA ALA A 447 -29.08 15.28 22.30
C ALA A 447 -28.35 14.72 23.54
N ASN A 448 -27.14 14.19 23.37
CA ASN A 448 -26.33 13.64 24.47
C ASN A 448 -24.82 13.90 24.28
N PRO A 449 -24.32 15.11 24.56
CA PRO A 449 -22.90 15.46 24.35
C PRO A 449 -21.92 14.61 25.17
N ALA A 450 -22.33 14.27 26.41
CA ALA A 450 -21.51 13.52 27.36
C ALA A 450 -21.10 12.16 26.82
N GLU A 451 -22.03 11.40 26.21
CA GLU A 451 -21.73 10.10 25.57
C GLU A 451 -20.63 10.16 24.50
N PHE A 452 -20.40 11.31 23.87
CA PHE A 452 -19.30 11.50 22.93
C PHE A 452 -18.03 12.02 23.61
N GLU A 453 -18.14 12.90 24.60
CA GLU A 453 -17.01 13.53 25.28
C GLU A 453 -16.36 12.58 26.31
N ASP A 454 -17.17 11.84 27.06
CA ASP A 454 -16.74 10.77 27.96
C ASP A 454 -16.10 9.62 27.17
N ALA A 455 -16.71 9.17 26.06
CA ALA A 455 -16.12 8.16 25.18
C ALA A 455 -14.87 8.65 24.41
N ILE A 456 -14.57 9.95 24.44
CA ILE A 456 -13.29 10.51 23.98
C ILE A 456 -12.24 10.46 25.10
N ALA A 457 -12.63 10.66 26.37
CA ALA A 457 -11.75 10.54 27.54
C ALA A 457 -11.41 9.07 27.89
N GLU A 458 -12.43 8.21 27.94
CA GLU A 458 -12.34 6.75 28.17
C GLU A 458 -11.73 6.00 26.99
N GLY A 459 -11.65 6.62 25.81
CA GLY A 459 -11.26 6.02 24.52
C GLY A 459 -9.82 5.50 24.40
N GLY A 460 -9.11 5.32 25.52
CA GLY A 460 -7.81 4.67 25.67
C GLY A 460 -7.83 3.43 26.57
N GLU A 461 -8.99 2.79 26.80
CA GLU A 461 -9.05 1.49 27.50
C GLU A 461 -8.36 0.37 26.72
N ALA A 462 -7.10 0.13 27.07
CA ALA A 462 -6.51 -1.19 27.12
C ALA A 462 -5.87 -1.36 28.50
N GLU A 463 -6.38 -2.29 29.33
CA GLU A 463 -5.74 -2.61 30.61
C GLU A 463 -4.28 -3.04 30.38
N SER A 464 -3.34 -2.30 30.97
CA SER A 464 -1.91 -2.61 30.87
C SER A 464 -1.57 -3.84 31.73
N ALA A 465 -1.87 -5.02 31.21
CA ALA A 465 -1.50 -6.29 31.82
C ALA A 465 0.03 -6.35 31.99
N ALA A 466 0.47 -6.25 33.26
CA ALA A 466 1.88 -6.14 33.70
C ALA A 466 2.55 -4.75 33.60
N GLY A 467 1.88 -3.69 34.08
CA GLY A 467 2.44 -2.87 35.18
C GLY A 467 3.77 -2.10 34.99
N VAL A 468 4.26 -1.92 33.77
CA VAL A 468 5.42 -1.07 33.47
C VAL A 468 4.95 0.28 32.95
N LYS A 469 5.27 1.37 33.66
CA LYS A 469 5.06 2.73 33.15
C LYS A 469 6.07 3.03 32.03
N VAL A 470 5.61 3.03 30.79
CA VAL A 470 6.21 3.84 29.72
C VAL A 470 5.98 5.32 30.08
N PRO A 471 6.91 6.26 29.79
CA PRO A 471 6.63 7.68 29.94
C PRO A 471 5.39 8.08 29.12
N ASP A 472 4.49 8.85 29.71
CA ASP A 472 3.14 9.07 29.17
C ASP A 472 3.16 9.72 27.75
N GLU A 473 4.21 10.47 27.45
CA GLU A 473 4.45 11.15 26.16
C GLU A 473 4.82 10.20 24.99
N GLU A 474 5.18 8.94 25.27
CA GLU A 474 5.64 7.97 24.25
C GLU A 474 4.63 6.83 23.92
N SER A 475 3.38 6.86 24.39
CA SER A 475 2.39 5.80 24.06
C SER A 475 1.50 6.13 22.85
N SER A 476 1.15 5.11 22.06
CA SER A 476 0.12 5.27 21.01
C SER A 476 -1.29 5.42 21.57
N ASP A 477 -1.60 4.90 22.76
CA ASP A 477 -2.93 5.06 23.35
C ASP A 477 -3.16 6.49 23.87
N GLU A 478 -2.11 7.16 24.35
CA GLU A 478 -2.15 8.61 24.61
C GLU A 478 -2.26 9.41 23.30
N ALA A 479 -1.48 9.07 22.28
CA ALA A 479 -1.63 9.70 20.96
C ALA A 479 -3.05 9.52 20.38
N VAL A 480 -3.71 8.37 20.62
CA VAL A 480 -5.13 8.16 20.30
C VAL A 480 -6.01 9.09 21.13
N ARG A 481 -5.90 9.09 22.47
CA ARG A 481 -6.69 9.93 23.40
C ARG A 481 -6.63 11.42 23.02
N ARG A 482 -5.42 11.92 22.75
CA ARG A 482 -5.13 13.31 22.36
C ARG A 482 -5.74 13.68 21.00
N CYS A 483 -5.62 12.80 20.01
CA CYS A 483 -6.10 13.03 18.64
C CYS A 483 -7.57 12.66 18.42
N LYS A 484 -8.23 11.98 19.37
CA LYS A 484 -9.60 11.48 19.24
C LYS A 484 -10.58 12.61 18.97
N ARG A 485 -11.48 12.40 18.00
CA ARG A 485 -12.65 13.26 17.73
C ARG A 485 -13.87 12.39 17.42
N PRO A 486 -15.11 12.93 17.43
CA PRO A 486 -16.27 12.20 16.96
C PRO A 486 -16.12 11.74 15.49
N TYR A 487 -16.89 10.73 15.09
CA TYR A 487 -16.63 10.02 13.82
C TYR A 487 -16.91 10.85 12.55
N TRP A 488 -17.62 11.98 12.68
CA TRP A 488 -17.88 12.94 11.59
C TRP A 488 -16.75 13.96 11.40
N VAL A 489 -15.67 13.90 12.19
CA VAL A 489 -14.55 14.86 12.16
C VAL A 489 -13.29 14.16 11.63
N CYS A 490 -12.57 14.84 10.73
CA CYS A 490 -11.25 14.40 10.27
C CYS A 490 -10.30 14.25 11.47
N GLN A 491 -9.57 13.15 11.54
CA GLN A 491 -8.67 12.83 12.65
C GLN A 491 -7.61 11.81 12.22
N PRO A 492 -6.36 11.89 12.71
CA PRO A 492 -5.27 11.04 12.26
C PRO A 492 -5.44 9.58 12.67
N TYR A 493 -5.00 8.67 11.79
CA TYR A 493 -4.86 7.26 12.15
C TYR A 493 -3.54 7.00 12.87
N VAL A 494 -3.60 6.98 14.19
CA VAL A 494 -2.51 6.46 15.04
C VAL A 494 -2.34 4.96 14.80
N ARG A 495 -1.09 4.51 14.67
CA ARG A 495 -0.73 3.08 14.66
C ARG A 495 -0.07 2.70 15.99
N PRO A 496 -0.38 1.53 16.57
CA PRO A 496 0.33 1.02 17.73
C PRO A 496 1.84 0.96 17.50
N LEU A 497 2.63 1.28 18.54
CA LEU A 497 4.08 1.17 18.48
C LEU A 497 4.51 -0.30 18.50
N PRO A 498 5.73 -0.65 18.03
CA PRO A 498 6.13 -2.05 17.88
C PRO A 498 6.08 -2.86 19.19
N LYS A 499 6.31 -2.23 20.36
CA LYS A 499 6.15 -2.85 21.69
C LYS A 499 4.68 -3.18 21.98
N GLU A 500 3.85 -2.15 22.02
CA GLU A 500 2.40 -2.25 22.23
C GLU A 500 1.71 -3.19 21.21
N ALA A 501 2.20 -3.22 19.98
CA ALA A 501 1.68 -4.09 18.92
C ALA A 501 2.00 -5.58 19.17
N LEU A 502 3.18 -5.89 19.73
CA LEU A 502 3.56 -7.23 20.17
C LEU A 502 2.76 -7.65 21.41
N GLU A 503 2.62 -6.75 22.38
CA GLU A 503 1.86 -6.95 23.63
C GLU A 503 0.38 -7.20 23.36
N LYS A 504 -0.25 -6.37 22.51
CA LYS A 504 -1.64 -6.54 22.02
C LYS A 504 -1.78 -7.70 21.01
N GLY A 505 -0.74 -8.50 20.79
CA GLY A 505 -0.74 -9.70 19.93
C GLY A 505 -0.93 -9.45 18.41
N SER A 506 -1.06 -8.19 18.01
CA SER A 506 -1.25 -7.75 16.62
C SER A 506 0.01 -7.89 15.75
N MET A 507 1.17 -7.98 16.38
CA MET A 507 2.46 -8.30 15.79
C MET A 507 3.00 -9.58 16.45
N GLN A 508 3.73 -10.40 15.70
CA GLN A 508 4.37 -11.62 16.21
C GLN A 508 5.85 -11.64 15.82
N LEU A 509 6.72 -11.99 16.76
CA LEU A 509 8.14 -12.21 16.48
C LEU A 509 8.31 -13.39 15.52
N SER A 510 9.19 -13.23 14.53
CA SER A 510 9.47 -14.32 13.59
C SER A 510 10.03 -15.56 14.31
N LYS A 511 9.71 -16.77 13.84
CA LYS A 511 10.26 -18.02 14.39
C LYS A 511 11.80 -18.03 14.41
N LYS A 512 12.46 -17.28 13.51
CA LYS A 512 13.92 -17.10 13.50
C LYS A 512 14.42 -16.18 14.63
N MET A 513 13.66 -15.14 15.00
CA MET A 513 13.97 -14.30 16.16
C MET A 513 13.70 -15.02 17.48
N MET A 514 12.56 -15.72 17.62
CA MET A 514 12.30 -16.52 18.82
C MET A 514 13.39 -17.57 19.03
N LYS A 515 13.78 -18.32 17.97
CA LYS A 515 14.88 -19.28 18.06
C LYS A 515 16.26 -18.64 18.33
N LYS A 516 16.47 -17.35 18.01
CA LYS A 516 17.68 -16.61 18.43
C LYS A 516 17.62 -16.28 19.93
N LEU A 517 16.49 -15.76 20.41
CA LEU A 517 16.26 -15.44 21.83
C LEU A 517 16.37 -16.69 22.71
N GLU A 518 15.69 -17.78 22.34
CA GLU A 518 15.81 -19.11 22.97
C GLU A 518 17.27 -19.61 22.97
N GLY A 519 18.02 -19.35 21.89
CA GLY A 519 19.43 -19.70 21.78
C GLY A 519 20.32 -18.92 22.74
N GLN A 520 20.13 -17.60 22.82
CA GLN A 520 20.89 -16.69 23.70
C GLN A 520 20.54 -16.91 25.19
N GLN A 521 19.28 -17.22 25.50
CA GLN A 521 18.86 -17.66 26.84
C GLN A 521 19.47 -19.01 27.23
N ARG A 522 19.61 -19.96 26.28
CA ARG A 522 20.21 -21.28 26.53
C ARG A 522 21.73 -21.29 26.59
N SER A 523 22.42 -20.33 25.98
CA SER A 523 23.89 -20.28 25.96
C SER A 523 24.51 -19.64 27.21
N GLY A 524 23.68 -19.15 28.15
CA GLY A 524 24.13 -18.48 29.39
C GLY A 524 24.91 -17.18 29.17
N SER A 525 25.01 -16.72 27.92
CA SER A 525 25.96 -15.69 27.48
C SER A 525 25.38 -14.28 27.59
N VAL A 526 24.65 -13.99 28.67
CA VAL A 526 24.12 -12.65 28.92
C VAL A 526 25.26 -11.72 29.33
N LYS A 527 25.93 -11.13 28.33
CA LYS A 527 26.72 -9.92 28.56
C LYS A 527 25.76 -8.79 28.91
N VAL A 528 25.90 -8.24 30.11
CA VAL A 528 25.22 -7.02 30.52
C VAL A 528 25.56 -5.94 29.48
N GLY A 529 24.55 -5.45 28.76
CA GLY A 529 24.69 -4.55 27.61
C GLY A 529 24.11 -5.05 26.28
N GLU A 530 23.88 -6.36 26.04
CA GLU A 530 23.28 -6.81 24.76
C GLU A 530 21.77 -6.45 24.65
N ALA A 531 21.11 -6.18 25.78
CA ALA A 531 19.78 -5.59 25.80
C ALA A 531 19.81 -4.11 25.34
N ASP A 532 20.84 -3.35 25.71
CA ASP A 532 21.03 -1.97 25.28
C ASP A 532 21.39 -1.88 23.79
N GLU A 533 22.17 -2.83 23.24
CA GLU A 533 22.37 -2.93 21.79
C GLU A 533 21.06 -3.12 21.00
N LEU A 534 20.06 -3.77 21.60
CA LEU A 534 18.72 -3.96 21.04
C LEU A 534 17.82 -2.74 21.25
N ALA A 535 17.98 -2.01 22.36
CA ALA A 535 17.31 -0.73 22.61
C ALA A 535 17.84 0.40 21.70
N VAL A 536 19.17 0.45 21.47
CA VAL A 536 19.81 1.39 20.53
C VAL A 536 19.37 1.11 19.09
N LYS A 537 19.27 -0.18 18.70
CA LYS A 537 18.66 -0.58 17.41
C LYS A 537 17.13 -0.38 17.34
N ALA A 538 16.52 0.14 18.41
CA ALA A 538 15.11 0.54 18.48
C ALA A 538 14.92 2.05 18.79
N GLY A 539 16.00 2.83 18.94
CA GLY A 539 15.96 4.29 19.13
C GLY A 539 15.78 4.78 20.57
N VAL A 540 16.55 4.26 21.54
CA VAL A 540 16.55 4.76 22.94
C VAL A 540 17.99 5.04 23.42
N ALA A 541 18.18 6.14 24.17
CA ALA A 541 19.48 6.59 24.67
C ALA A 541 19.82 6.05 26.10
N PRO A 542 21.08 5.66 26.39
CA PRO A 542 21.46 5.07 27.68
C PRO A 542 22.16 6.05 28.65
N GLY A 543 21.98 5.81 29.96
CA GLY A 543 22.80 6.41 31.03
C GLY A 543 22.39 5.89 32.43
N GLY A 544 23.32 5.55 33.33
CA GLY A 544 24.77 5.43 33.14
C GLY A 544 25.56 5.09 34.41
N LYS A 545 26.87 4.89 34.22
CA LYS A 545 27.92 4.55 35.22
C LYS A 545 27.91 3.12 35.80
N VAL A 546 29.08 2.75 36.32
CA VAL A 546 29.61 1.39 36.53
C VAL A 546 30.39 1.38 37.85
N GLU A 547 30.43 0.25 38.54
CA GLU A 547 31.58 -0.14 39.37
C GLU A 547 31.82 -1.67 39.28
N ALA A 548 33.01 -2.15 39.65
CA ALA A 548 33.67 -3.28 38.96
C ALA A 548 34.29 -4.38 39.86
N VAL A 549 35.22 -5.18 39.28
CA VAL A 549 35.97 -6.40 39.73
C VAL A 549 35.42 -7.69 39.06
N GLY A 550 36.19 -8.62 38.44
CA GLY A 550 37.65 -8.80 38.23
C GLY A 550 38.06 -10.28 38.47
N GLU A 551 39.07 -10.96 37.90
CA GLU A 551 40.10 -10.77 36.84
C GLU A 551 40.55 -12.21 36.38
N ASP A 552 41.27 -12.54 35.29
CA ASP A 552 41.81 -11.82 34.11
C ASP A 552 41.19 -12.41 32.79
N VAL A 553 41.76 -13.24 31.90
CA VAL A 553 43.07 -13.93 31.74
C VAL A 553 43.55 -13.88 30.26
N GLN A 554 44.85 -13.62 30.08
CA GLN A 554 45.74 -13.67 28.90
C GLN A 554 45.65 -14.94 27.98
N GLN A 555 46.12 -15.01 26.71
CA GLN A 555 46.71 -14.03 25.75
C GLN A 555 46.69 -14.59 24.28
N GLU A 556 46.79 -13.69 23.27
CA GLU A 556 47.54 -13.76 21.99
C GLU A 556 47.46 -14.97 20.98
N VAL A 557 47.08 -14.74 19.69
CA VAL A 557 47.96 -14.65 18.45
C VAL A 557 48.13 -16.00 17.70
N LYS A 558 48.15 -16.15 16.35
CA LYS A 558 48.22 -15.27 15.14
C LYS A 558 47.49 -15.90 13.92
N LEU A 559 47.39 -15.19 12.79
CA LEU A 559 47.13 -15.78 11.46
C LEU A 559 48.41 -16.44 10.89
N PRO A 560 48.27 -17.38 9.94
CA PRO A 560 48.44 -17.08 8.50
C PRO A 560 47.26 -17.63 7.65
N GLU A 561 47.24 -17.62 6.31
CA GLU A 561 47.71 -16.73 5.23
C GLU A 561 47.57 -17.52 3.89
N GLN A 562 47.39 -16.79 2.79
CA GLN A 562 47.36 -17.14 1.36
C GLN A 562 47.79 -18.54 0.85
N LEU A 563 47.23 -18.93 -0.31
CA LEU A 563 48.03 -19.32 -1.48
C LEU A 563 47.28 -19.03 -2.80
N SER A 564 48.00 -18.91 -3.91
CA SER A 564 47.55 -18.29 -5.16
C SER A 564 48.07 -18.99 -6.44
N GLU A 565 47.27 -18.94 -7.51
CA GLU A 565 47.66 -19.09 -8.93
C GLU A 565 48.34 -20.45 -9.34
N ALA A 566 48.56 -20.83 -10.61
CA ALA A 566 48.49 -20.08 -11.87
C ALA A 566 48.01 -20.91 -13.09
N GLU A 567 47.55 -20.17 -14.11
CA GLU A 567 47.53 -20.38 -15.57
C GLU A 567 47.99 -21.70 -16.24
N LYS A 568 47.24 -22.13 -17.29
CA LYS A 568 47.64 -22.21 -18.74
C LYS A 568 46.52 -22.86 -19.59
N GLU A 569 46.04 -22.22 -20.67
CA GLU A 569 46.53 -22.24 -22.08
C GLU A 569 46.42 -23.61 -22.80
N ALA A 570 46.09 -23.74 -24.10
CA ALA A 570 45.53 -22.83 -25.13
C ALA A 570 45.15 -23.64 -26.41
N VAL A 571 44.91 -22.96 -27.55
CA VAL A 571 44.87 -23.49 -28.96
C VAL A 571 43.58 -24.26 -29.36
N VAL A 572 42.92 -24.14 -30.54
CA VAL A 572 42.65 -23.12 -31.61
C VAL A 572 42.34 -23.88 -32.92
N LYS A 573 41.24 -23.55 -33.64
CA LYS A 573 41.17 -23.39 -35.13
C LYS A 573 39.77 -23.00 -35.66
N VAL A 574 39.78 -22.44 -36.88
CA VAL A 574 38.70 -21.85 -37.71
C VAL A 574 39.15 -22.05 -39.19
N PRO A 575 38.49 -21.53 -40.27
CA PRO A 575 37.08 -21.17 -40.54
C PRO A 575 36.57 -21.82 -41.86
N THR A 576 35.45 -21.34 -42.44
CA THR A 576 35.35 -21.01 -43.90
C THR A 576 34.07 -20.21 -44.24
N GLU A 577 34.00 -19.63 -45.45
CA GLU A 577 33.08 -18.55 -45.86
C GLU A 577 32.03 -18.97 -46.92
N GLY A 578 31.08 -18.07 -47.26
CA GLY A 578 30.18 -18.20 -48.42
C GLY A 578 29.38 -16.91 -48.71
N THR A 579 29.17 -16.55 -49.98
CA THR A 579 28.89 -15.15 -50.39
C THR A 579 27.59 -14.92 -51.21
N LYS A 580 27.13 -13.65 -51.18
CA LYS A 580 26.08 -12.90 -51.94
C LYS A 580 26.12 -13.04 -53.51
N PRO A 581 25.19 -12.44 -54.33
CA PRO A 581 23.76 -12.05 -54.14
C PRO A 581 22.83 -12.16 -55.41
N THR A 582 21.59 -11.61 -55.30
CA THR A 582 20.73 -10.93 -56.34
C THR A 582 20.09 -11.66 -57.55
N LYS A 583 18.79 -11.36 -57.77
CA LYS A 583 18.16 -11.01 -59.07
C LYS A 583 16.85 -10.22 -58.85
N ALA A 584 16.25 -9.62 -59.88
CA ALA A 584 15.30 -8.50 -59.74
C ALA A 584 14.00 -8.56 -60.58
N LYS A 585 13.00 -7.77 -60.15
CA LYS A 585 11.77 -7.29 -60.83
C LYS A 585 10.82 -8.30 -61.50
N LYS A 586 9.55 -8.27 -61.07
CA LYS A 586 8.39 -8.08 -61.96
C LYS A 586 7.19 -7.48 -61.20
N THR A 587 6.39 -6.69 -61.90
CA THR A 587 5.13 -6.09 -61.42
C THR A 587 3.94 -6.88 -61.97
N GLY A 588 2.86 -7.03 -61.19
CA GLY A 588 1.64 -7.69 -61.66
C GLY A 588 0.49 -7.71 -60.65
N SER A 589 -0.64 -7.12 -61.02
CA SER A 589 -2.02 -7.29 -60.50
C SER A 589 -2.22 -7.62 -59.00
N ASN A 590 -2.82 -6.67 -58.27
CA ASN A 590 -3.47 -6.96 -56.99
C ASN A 590 -4.70 -7.87 -57.22
N ASN A 591 -4.59 -9.13 -56.82
CA ASN A 591 -5.73 -9.98 -56.48
C ASN A 591 -5.31 -10.79 -55.24
N VAL A 592 -5.80 -10.40 -54.07
CA VAL A 592 -5.40 -11.02 -52.79
C VAL A 592 -6.06 -12.40 -52.70
N GLY A 593 -5.29 -13.46 -52.99
CA GLY A 593 -5.78 -14.83 -52.89
C GLY A 593 -6.04 -15.23 -51.44
N VAL A 594 -6.80 -16.31 -51.22
CA VAL A 594 -7.05 -16.84 -49.86
C VAL A 594 -5.74 -17.13 -49.12
N VAL A 595 -4.71 -17.57 -49.83
CA VAL A 595 -3.35 -17.77 -49.28
C VAL A 595 -2.72 -16.45 -48.82
N ASP A 596 -2.96 -15.34 -49.51
CA ASP A 596 -2.44 -14.03 -49.13
C ASP A 596 -3.24 -13.39 -47.99
N VAL A 597 -4.56 -13.62 -47.92
CA VAL A 597 -5.36 -13.30 -46.72
C VAL A 597 -4.81 -14.07 -45.50
N LEU A 598 -4.52 -15.38 -45.66
CA LEU A 598 -3.91 -16.19 -44.59
C LEU A 598 -2.49 -15.73 -44.22
N ARG A 599 -1.67 -15.29 -45.19
CA ARG A 599 -0.36 -14.67 -44.93
C ARG A 599 -0.47 -13.33 -44.19
N ILE A 600 -1.44 -12.48 -44.56
CA ILE A 600 -1.68 -11.20 -43.90
C ILE A 600 -2.19 -11.41 -42.47
N LEU A 601 -3.16 -12.32 -42.26
CA LEU A 601 -3.65 -12.66 -40.93
C LEU A 601 -2.57 -13.33 -40.07
N GLY A 602 -1.78 -14.25 -40.64
CA GLY A 602 -0.63 -14.87 -39.96
C GLY A 602 0.48 -13.87 -39.63
N GLY A 603 0.77 -12.93 -40.53
CA GLY A 603 1.74 -11.85 -40.32
C GLY A 603 1.28 -10.82 -39.28
N LEU A 604 -0.01 -10.45 -39.27
CA LEU A 604 -0.62 -9.61 -38.23
C LEU A 604 -0.63 -10.31 -36.88
N PHE A 605 -0.89 -11.62 -36.84
CA PHE A 605 -0.78 -12.43 -35.62
C PHE A 605 0.67 -12.50 -35.12
N LEU A 606 1.64 -12.78 -36.00
CA LEU A 606 3.06 -12.79 -35.65
C LEU A 606 3.53 -11.41 -35.14
N LEU A 607 3.11 -10.33 -35.80
CA LEU A 607 3.41 -8.96 -35.38
C LEU A 607 2.76 -8.63 -34.04
N ASN A 608 1.52 -9.06 -33.79
CA ASN A 608 0.86 -8.90 -32.49
C ASN A 608 1.57 -9.67 -31.38
N CYS A 609 2.06 -10.87 -31.68
CA CYS A 609 2.85 -11.72 -30.79
C CYS A 609 4.23 -11.10 -30.46
N LEU A 610 4.93 -10.56 -31.47
CA LEU A 610 6.20 -9.86 -31.30
C LEU A 610 6.02 -8.54 -30.54
N LEU A 611 4.98 -7.78 -30.84
CA LEU A 611 4.63 -6.52 -30.15
C LEU A 611 4.23 -6.77 -28.69
N SER A 612 3.49 -7.85 -28.42
CA SER A 612 3.22 -8.33 -27.07
C SER A 612 4.51 -8.64 -26.32
N TYR A 613 5.41 -9.41 -26.93
CA TYR A 613 6.67 -9.81 -26.29
C TYR A 613 7.56 -8.60 -26.02
N PHE A 614 7.67 -7.68 -26.97
CA PHE A 614 8.43 -6.43 -26.82
C PHE A 614 7.87 -5.51 -25.71
N ILE A 615 6.55 -5.43 -25.55
CA ILE A 615 5.91 -4.56 -24.54
C ILE A 615 5.82 -5.21 -23.16
N THR A 616 5.71 -6.54 -23.07
CA THR A 616 5.57 -7.24 -21.78
C THR A 616 6.85 -7.92 -21.29
N ASN A 617 7.91 -8.01 -22.11
CA ASN A 617 9.17 -8.75 -21.92
C ASN A 617 9.04 -10.26 -21.59
N ASP A 618 7.83 -10.76 -21.32
CA ASP A 618 7.59 -12.06 -20.70
C ASP A 618 6.25 -12.71 -21.16
N SER A 619 5.62 -12.20 -22.23
CA SER A 619 4.41 -12.81 -22.81
C SER A 619 4.26 -12.56 -24.31
N VAL A 620 3.93 -13.63 -25.03
CA VAL A 620 3.66 -13.61 -26.47
C VAL A 620 2.17 -13.31 -26.78
N LEU A 621 1.27 -13.32 -25.77
CA LEU A 621 -0.17 -13.12 -25.95
C LEU A 621 -0.77 -12.16 -24.88
N TRP A 622 -0.13 -11.01 -24.67
CA TRP A 622 -0.59 -9.90 -23.82
C TRP A 622 -0.92 -10.30 -22.37
N GLY A 623 -0.08 -11.15 -21.78
CA GLY A 623 -0.26 -11.69 -20.43
C GLY A 623 -1.19 -12.91 -20.37
N TRP A 624 -1.90 -13.26 -21.45
CA TRP A 624 -2.62 -14.53 -21.53
C TRP A 624 -1.60 -15.67 -21.67
N ARG A 625 -1.54 -16.56 -20.66
CA ARG A 625 -0.66 -17.73 -20.64
C ARG A 625 -1.44 -19.05 -20.68
N PRO A 626 -2.13 -19.38 -21.81
CA PRO A 626 -2.76 -20.68 -21.97
C PRO A 626 -1.73 -21.81 -21.97
N TRP A 627 -2.16 -23.02 -21.61
CA TRP A 627 -1.28 -24.18 -21.44
C TRP A 627 -0.43 -24.48 -22.70
N PHE A 628 -1.00 -24.29 -23.89
CA PHE A 628 -0.35 -24.62 -25.17
C PHE A 628 0.79 -23.68 -25.59
N ILE A 629 1.06 -22.57 -24.86
CA ILE A 629 2.26 -21.73 -25.07
C ILE A 629 3.31 -21.90 -23.97
N ARG A 630 3.10 -22.77 -22.98
CA ARG A 630 4.05 -23.03 -21.88
C ARG A 630 4.86 -24.29 -22.22
N PRO A 631 6.15 -24.22 -22.62
CA PRO A 631 6.87 -25.38 -23.17
C PRO A 631 6.91 -26.60 -22.26
N GLY A 632 7.10 -26.40 -20.94
CA GLY A 632 7.06 -27.48 -19.96
C GLY A 632 5.70 -28.18 -19.89
N VAL A 633 4.60 -27.43 -20.00
CA VAL A 633 3.23 -27.99 -19.96
C VAL A 633 2.91 -28.76 -21.25
N VAL A 634 3.33 -28.24 -22.41
CA VAL A 634 3.17 -28.94 -23.70
C VAL A 634 3.98 -30.24 -23.72
N MET A 635 5.24 -30.19 -23.30
CA MET A 635 6.10 -31.38 -23.19
C MET A 635 5.51 -32.41 -22.23
N ARG A 636 4.99 -31.96 -21.08
CA ARG A 636 4.33 -32.82 -20.10
C ARG A 636 3.02 -33.44 -20.63
N TYR A 637 2.22 -32.66 -21.37
CA TYR A 637 0.99 -33.14 -22.00
C TYR A 637 1.27 -34.24 -23.04
N MET A 638 2.35 -34.09 -23.83
CA MET A 638 2.82 -35.13 -24.76
C MET A 638 3.35 -36.39 -24.07
N GLN A 639 3.88 -36.27 -22.85
CA GLN A 639 4.37 -37.39 -22.04
C GLN A 639 3.27 -38.14 -21.25
N GLY A 640 2.04 -37.62 -21.20
CA GLY A 640 0.95 -38.18 -20.39
C GLY A 640 1.12 -37.97 -18.87
N PRO A 641 0.05 -38.16 -18.07
CA PRO A 641 0.06 -37.92 -16.62
C PRO A 641 0.96 -38.90 -15.86
N ILE A 642 1.61 -38.42 -14.79
CA ILE A 642 2.33 -39.32 -13.86
C ILE A 642 1.38 -39.88 -12.81
N HIS A 643 1.66 -41.12 -12.41
CA HIS A 643 1.06 -41.77 -11.27
C HIS A 643 2.19 -42.16 -10.31
N LEU A 644 2.33 -41.41 -9.21
CA LEU A 644 3.35 -41.61 -8.18
C LEU A 644 2.69 -42.07 -6.89
N THR A 645 3.26 -43.01 -6.14
CA THR A 645 2.84 -43.24 -4.75
C THR A 645 3.25 -42.08 -3.86
N ASP A 646 2.71 -41.98 -2.64
CA ASP A 646 3.20 -41.00 -1.65
C ASP A 646 4.70 -41.17 -1.32
N ALA A 647 5.26 -42.38 -1.48
CA ALA A 647 6.68 -42.65 -1.30
C ALA A 647 7.52 -42.15 -2.50
N ASP A 648 7.05 -42.37 -3.74
CA ASP A 648 7.73 -41.86 -4.94
C ASP A 648 7.68 -40.33 -5.00
N LEU A 649 6.55 -39.74 -4.57
CA LEU A 649 6.38 -38.29 -4.52
C LEU A 649 7.40 -37.63 -3.58
N ALA A 650 7.76 -38.28 -2.47
CA ALA A 650 8.74 -37.76 -1.51
C ALA A 650 10.14 -37.54 -2.11
N ALA A 651 10.49 -38.22 -3.21
CA ALA A 651 11.74 -38.01 -3.94
C ALA A 651 11.81 -36.69 -4.75
N TYR A 652 10.74 -35.90 -4.74
CA TYR A 652 10.59 -34.61 -5.45
C TYR A 652 10.39 -33.43 -4.48
N ASP A 653 10.98 -33.51 -3.28
CA ASP A 653 11.03 -32.43 -2.28
C ASP A 653 11.93 -31.24 -2.68
N GLY A 654 12.70 -31.39 -3.76
CA GLY A 654 13.64 -30.40 -4.28
C GLY A 654 15.03 -30.41 -3.65
N SER A 655 15.35 -31.37 -2.78
CA SER A 655 16.70 -31.63 -2.27
C SER A 655 17.70 -31.89 -3.41
N ASP A 656 17.29 -32.69 -4.39
CA ASP A 656 18.03 -32.98 -5.61
C ASP A 656 17.88 -31.82 -6.63
N PRO A 657 18.95 -31.08 -6.98
CA PRO A 657 18.88 -29.96 -7.91
C PRO A 657 18.53 -30.38 -9.35
N THR A 658 18.72 -31.65 -9.71
CA THR A 658 18.45 -32.18 -11.06
C THR A 658 16.98 -32.55 -11.27
N LYS A 659 16.22 -32.76 -10.19
CA LYS A 659 14.79 -33.12 -10.24
C LYS A 659 13.87 -31.90 -10.22
N PRO A 660 12.67 -32.00 -10.81
CA PRO A 660 11.59 -31.05 -10.57
C PRO A 660 11.11 -31.14 -9.11
N ILE A 661 10.39 -30.11 -8.66
CA ILE A 661 9.77 -30.06 -7.34
C ILE A 661 8.27 -30.28 -7.52
N TYR A 662 7.75 -31.34 -6.90
CA TYR A 662 6.34 -31.67 -6.95
C TYR A 662 5.65 -31.36 -5.61
N LEU A 663 4.39 -30.94 -5.73
CA LEU A 663 3.48 -30.71 -4.62
C LEU A 663 2.15 -31.37 -4.98
N ALA A 664 1.56 -32.13 -4.05
CA ALA A 664 0.21 -32.63 -4.24
C ALA A 664 -0.82 -31.89 -3.39
N LEU A 665 -2.02 -31.76 -3.95
CA LEU A 665 -3.22 -31.24 -3.30
C LEU A 665 -4.39 -32.16 -3.64
N ASN A 666 -4.87 -32.91 -2.65
CA ASN A 666 -6.05 -33.78 -2.72
C ASN A 666 -5.94 -34.79 -3.88
N GLY A 667 -4.85 -35.56 -3.88
CA GLY A 667 -4.53 -36.58 -4.88
C GLY A 667 -4.07 -36.04 -6.24
N THR A 668 -4.01 -34.71 -6.45
CA THR A 668 -3.52 -34.11 -7.70
C THR A 668 -2.11 -33.57 -7.52
N ILE A 669 -1.18 -33.96 -8.40
CA ILE A 669 0.24 -33.56 -8.36
C ILE A 669 0.45 -32.37 -9.30
N TYR A 670 1.16 -31.36 -8.83
CA TYR A 670 1.53 -30.15 -9.55
C TYR A 670 3.04 -29.95 -9.57
N ASP A 671 3.57 -29.43 -10.67
CA ASP A 671 4.95 -28.95 -10.75
C ASP A 671 5.05 -27.52 -10.19
N VAL A 672 5.89 -27.35 -9.18
CA VAL A 672 6.18 -26.07 -8.51
C VAL A 672 7.65 -25.67 -8.64
N SER A 673 8.39 -26.24 -9.61
CA SER A 673 9.81 -25.99 -9.86
C SER A 673 10.12 -24.52 -10.20
N ALA A 674 9.21 -23.82 -10.89
CA ALA A 674 9.29 -22.37 -11.08
C ALA A 674 9.31 -21.59 -9.74
N GLY A 675 8.84 -22.22 -8.66
CA GLY A 675 8.86 -21.75 -7.28
C GLY A 675 10.00 -22.32 -6.44
N ARG A 676 11.13 -22.76 -7.03
CA ARG A 676 12.23 -23.43 -6.29
C ARG A 676 12.76 -22.65 -5.08
N ARG A 677 12.72 -21.32 -5.08
CA ARG A 677 13.05 -20.47 -3.91
C ARG A 677 12.05 -20.57 -2.75
N ILE A 678 10.83 -21.03 -3.02
CA ILE A 678 9.69 -21.09 -2.09
C ILE A 678 9.47 -22.54 -1.60
N TYR A 679 9.56 -23.52 -2.50
CA TYR A 679 9.30 -24.93 -2.23
C TYR A 679 10.55 -25.81 -2.15
N GLY A 680 11.71 -25.37 -2.67
CA GLY A 680 12.98 -26.08 -2.50
C GLY A 680 13.63 -25.83 -1.13
N PRO A 681 14.72 -26.55 -0.80
CA PRO A 681 15.36 -26.52 0.52
C PRO A 681 15.62 -25.12 1.06
N GLY A 682 15.20 -24.88 2.31
CA GLY A 682 15.28 -23.57 2.97
C GLY A 682 14.19 -22.57 2.56
N GLY A 683 13.35 -22.89 1.57
CA GLY A 683 12.16 -22.12 1.20
C GLY A 683 11.04 -22.23 2.25
N SER A 684 10.22 -21.18 2.37
CA SER A 684 9.21 -21.07 3.43
C SER A 684 8.03 -22.05 3.32
N TYR A 685 7.86 -22.72 2.18
CA TYR A 685 6.83 -23.75 1.94
C TYR A 685 7.44 -25.13 1.60
N ASN A 686 8.75 -25.32 1.78
CA ASN A 686 9.45 -26.58 1.52
C ASN A 686 8.90 -27.77 2.34
N VAL A 687 8.27 -27.51 3.49
CA VAL A 687 7.57 -28.53 4.30
C VAL A 687 6.55 -29.36 3.52
N PHE A 688 5.99 -28.81 2.44
CA PHE A 688 5.00 -29.43 1.57
C PHE A 688 5.56 -30.08 0.30
N ALA A 689 6.80 -29.80 -0.06
CA ALA A 689 7.40 -30.39 -1.25
C ALA A 689 7.52 -31.91 -1.08
N GLY A 690 7.28 -32.65 -2.16
CA GLY A 690 7.23 -34.10 -2.18
C GLY A 690 6.05 -34.74 -1.42
N LYS A 691 4.99 -33.98 -1.09
CA LYS A 691 3.85 -34.49 -0.27
C LYS A 691 2.50 -34.02 -0.80
N ASP A 692 1.45 -34.74 -0.44
CA ASP A 692 0.06 -34.26 -0.52
C ASP A 692 -0.30 -33.51 0.76
N ALA A 693 -0.39 -32.19 0.66
CA ALA A 693 -0.53 -31.28 1.80
C ALA A 693 -1.96 -30.74 1.96
N ALA A 694 -2.96 -31.40 1.38
CA ALA A 694 -4.35 -30.95 1.34
C ALA A 694 -4.89 -30.49 2.70
N ARG A 695 -4.66 -31.26 3.76
CA ARG A 695 -5.10 -30.94 5.12
C ARG A 695 -4.48 -29.62 5.61
N GLY A 696 -3.15 -29.46 5.48
CA GLY A 696 -2.42 -28.28 5.94
C GLY A 696 -2.82 -26.98 5.22
N PHE A 697 -3.20 -27.05 3.95
CA PHE A 697 -3.74 -25.90 3.20
C PHE A 697 -5.16 -25.49 3.64
N ILE A 698 -5.85 -26.33 4.40
CA ILE A 698 -7.16 -26.04 5.00
C ILE A 698 -7.01 -25.60 6.47
N THR A 699 -6.21 -26.32 7.26
CA THR A 699 -6.06 -26.08 8.70
C THR A 699 -5.06 -24.98 9.07
N GLY A 700 -4.17 -24.60 8.15
CA GLY A 700 -3.06 -23.68 8.44
C GLY A 700 -1.88 -24.32 9.18
N CYS A 701 -1.99 -25.58 9.60
CA CYS A 701 -0.96 -26.29 10.39
C CYS A 701 0.13 -26.88 9.50
N PHE A 702 0.85 -26.01 8.77
CA PHE A 702 1.76 -26.37 7.68
C PHE A 702 2.92 -27.33 8.04
N ALA A 703 3.24 -27.50 9.33
CA ALA A 703 4.28 -28.41 9.81
C ALA A 703 3.74 -29.80 10.24
N GLU A 704 2.46 -29.90 10.59
CA GLU A 704 1.87 -31.09 11.23
C GLU A 704 0.88 -31.79 10.30
N ASP A 705 0.08 -31.01 9.57
CA ASP A 705 -0.98 -31.47 8.66
C ASP A 705 -0.50 -31.59 7.20
N GLY A 706 0.78 -31.92 6.98
CA GLY A 706 1.32 -32.31 5.66
C GLY A 706 0.81 -33.68 5.20
N THR A 707 -0.50 -33.83 5.03
CA THR A 707 -1.19 -35.11 4.77
C THR A 707 -2.45 -34.94 3.91
N PRO A 708 -2.84 -35.97 3.13
CA PRO A 708 -4.10 -36.01 2.40
C PRO A 708 -5.36 -36.26 3.26
N ASP A 709 -5.24 -36.56 4.56
CA ASP A 709 -6.41 -36.88 5.40
C ASP A 709 -7.32 -35.66 5.64
N LEU A 710 -8.41 -35.57 4.88
CA LEU A 710 -9.43 -34.52 5.02
C LEU A 710 -10.51 -34.82 6.08
N ARG A 711 -10.43 -35.93 6.84
CA ARG A 711 -11.44 -36.24 7.86
C ARG A 711 -11.35 -35.24 9.01
N GLY A 712 -12.47 -34.59 9.33
CA GLY A 712 -12.59 -33.65 10.45
C GLY A 712 -12.09 -32.23 10.16
N VAL A 713 -11.58 -31.93 8.96
CA VAL A 713 -11.09 -30.58 8.62
C VAL A 713 -12.23 -29.56 8.49
N GLU A 714 -13.48 -30.02 8.33
CA GLU A 714 -14.63 -29.12 8.33
C GLU A 714 -14.77 -28.38 9.66
N TRP A 715 -14.33 -28.97 10.78
CA TRP A 715 -14.42 -28.35 12.10
C TRP A 715 -13.59 -27.07 12.25
N THR A 716 -12.59 -26.85 11.39
CA THR A 716 -11.86 -25.57 11.28
C THR A 716 -12.79 -24.38 11.03
N TYR A 717 -13.89 -24.60 10.30
CA TYR A 717 -14.89 -23.58 9.93
C TYR A 717 -16.17 -23.63 10.78
N VAL A 718 -16.24 -24.54 11.77
CA VAL A 718 -17.41 -24.70 12.64
C VAL A 718 -17.18 -23.95 13.96
N PRO A 719 -18.13 -23.09 14.40
CA PRO A 719 -17.99 -22.37 15.66
C PRO A 719 -17.70 -23.25 16.88
N THR A 720 -17.09 -22.68 17.91
CA THR A 720 -16.64 -23.44 19.09
C THR A 720 -17.78 -23.88 20.02
N ASP A 721 -18.97 -23.30 19.91
CA ASP A 721 -20.17 -23.67 20.68
C ASP A 721 -21.03 -24.77 20.02
N VAL A 722 -20.72 -25.16 18.78
CA VAL A 722 -21.37 -26.28 18.09
C VAL A 722 -20.75 -27.63 18.53
N PRO A 723 -21.53 -28.55 19.13
CA PRO A 723 -20.99 -29.77 19.73
C PRO A 723 -20.66 -30.86 18.70
N GLU A 724 -19.46 -31.44 18.84
CA GLU A 724 -18.96 -32.56 18.02
C GLU A 724 -19.68 -33.88 18.34
N GLY A 725 -19.95 -34.15 19.63
CA GLY A 725 -20.68 -35.33 20.10
C GLY A 725 -22.20 -35.21 20.00
N ASN A 726 -22.94 -36.31 20.24
CA ASN A 726 -24.41 -36.29 20.25
C ASN A 726 -25.03 -35.76 21.57
N GLN A 727 -24.21 -35.12 22.39
CA GLN A 727 -24.57 -34.54 23.69
C GLN A 727 -23.96 -33.14 23.84
N ILE A 728 -24.60 -32.32 24.66
CA ILE A 728 -24.11 -31.03 25.15
C ILE A 728 -24.46 -30.94 26.64
N ASN A 729 -23.52 -30.58 27.50
CA ASN A 729 -23.71 -30.49 28.96
C ASN A 729 -24.47 -31.70 29.56
N GLY A 730 -24.10 -32.92 29.13
CA GLY A 730 -24.75 -34.18 29.55
C GLY A 730 -26.08 -34.53 28.85
N ARG A 731 -26.87 -33.54 28.41
CA ARG A 731 -28.13 -33.80 27.69
C ARG A 731 -27.90 -34.24 26.24
N LYS A 732 -28.77 -35.11 25.71
CA LYS A 732 -28.77 -35.49 24.28
C LYS A 732 -29.30 -34.33 23.42
N LEU A 733 -28.78 -34.20 22.20
CA LEU A 733 -29.29 -33.22 21.23
C LEU A 733 -30.70 -33.55 20.73
N THR A 734 -31.55 -32.53 20.65
CA THR A 734 -32.90 -32.57 20.06
C THR A 734 -32.86 -32.76 18.54
N GLY A 735 -34.02 -32.97 17.91
CA GLY A 735 -34.13 -33.05 16.45
C GLY A 735 -33.76 -31.75 15.73
N ALA A 736 -34.18 -30.60 16.28
CA ALA A 736 -33.87 -29.28 15.74
C ALA A 736 -32.36 -28.99 15.80
N GLU A 737 -31.72 -29.21 16.95
CA GLU A 737 -30.27 -29.05 17.12
C GLU A 737 -29.46 -29.96 16.20
N LYS A 738 -29.86 -31.21 15.99
CA LYS A 738 -29.21 -32.11 15.01
C LYS A 738 -29.32 -31.59 13.59
N THR A 739 -30.48 -31.02 13.23
CA THR A 739 -30.73 -30.45 11.90
C THR A 739 -29.90 -29.18 11.69
N ALA A 740 -29.85 -28.29 12.68
CA ALA A 740 -28.98 -27.13 12.68
C ALA A 740 -27.50 -27.53 12.51
N ARG A 741 -27.03 -28.54 13.25
CA ARG A 741 -25.63 -29.01 13.13
C ARG A 741 -25.30 -29.47 11.72
N GLU A 742 -26.19 -30.24 11.09
CA GLU A 742 -25.92 -30.74 9.74
C GLU A 742 -25.98 -29.62 8.68
N GLN A 743 -26.79 -28.57 8.88
CA GLN A 743 -26.74 -27.36 8.05
C GLN A 743 -25.38 -26.64 8.19
N VAL A 744 -24.88 -26.47 9.42
CA VAL A 744 -23.57 -25.85 9.70
C VAL A 744 -22.42 -26.70 9.14
N LEU A 745 -22.43 -28.02 9.36
CA LEU A 745 -21.44 -28.95 8.80
C LEU A 745 -21.48 -28.97 7.27
N ARG A 746 -22.66 -28.88 6.64
CA ARG A 746 -22.79 -28.75 5.18
C ARG A 746 -22.20 -27.42 4.67
N GLY A 747 -22.36 -26.33 5.41
CA GLY A 747 -21.70 -25.05 5.13
C GLY A 747 -20.18 -25.14 5.25
N ALA A 748 -19.67 -25.73 6.34
CA ALA A 748 -18.24 -25.93 6.59
C ALA A 748 -17.59 -26.85 5.54
N ARG A 749 -18.21 -27.99 5.22
CA ARG A 749 -17.75 -28.89 4.14
C ARG A 749 -17.72 -28.18 2.78
N LYS A 750 -18.62 -27.21 2.52
CA LYS A 750 -18.53 -26.37 1.32
C LYS A 750 -17.32 -25.43 1.37
N GLN A 751 -17.04 -24.78 2.50
CA GLN A 751 -15.85 -23.92 2.65
C GLN A 751 -14.53 -24.69 2.48
N VAL A 752 -14.47 -25.95 2.95
CA VAL A 752 -13.35 -26.87 2.67
C VAL A 752 -13.14 -27.06 1.16
N GLN A 753 -14.21 -27.32 0.41
CA GLN A 753 -14.14 -27.50 -1.05
C GLN A 753 -13.81 -26.20 -1.79
N ASP A 754 -14.43 -25.07 -1.42
CA ASP A 754 -14.14 -23.75 -2.01
C ASP A 754 -12.65 -23.37 -1.78
N THR A 755 -12.10 -23.67 -0.59
CA THR A 755 -10.67 -23.49 -0.26
C THR A 755 -9.76 -24.38 -1.12
N LEU A 756 -10.06 -25.67 -1.25
CA LEU A 756 -9.30 -26.59 -2.11
C LEU A 756 -9.32 -26.17 -3.58
N VAL A 757 -10.46 -25.70 -4.10
CA VAL A 757 -10.58 -25.16 -5.45
C VAL A 757 -9.75 -23.88 -5.60
N GLY A 758 -9.73 -23.00 -4.59
CA GLY A 758 -8.87 -21.82 -4.58
C GLY A 758 -7.38 -22.15 -4.72
N TRP A 759 -6.88 -23.10 -3.91
CA TRP A 759 -5.50 -23.57 -4.01
C TRP A 759 -5.21 -24.30 -5.34
N SER A 760 -6.11 -25.19 -5.79
CA SER A 760 -5.95 -25.91 -7.07
C SER A 760 -5.84 -24.95 -8.26
N LYS A 761 -6.59 -23.85 -8.28
CA LYS A 761 -6.47 -22.82 -9.32
C LYS A 761 -5.12 -22.09 -9.32
N MET A 762 -4.56 -21.85 -8.13
CA MET A 762 -3.24 -21.25 -8.00
C MET A 762 -2.14 -22.20 -8.53
N PHE A 763 -2.22 -23.49 -8.19
CA PHE A 763 -1.28 -24.50 -8.68
C PHE A 763 -1.50 -24.94 -10.14
N ASN A 764 -2.69 -24.76 -10.70
CA ASN A 764 -2.95 -24.83 -12.15
C ASN A 764 -2.52 -23.55 -12.91
N GLY A 765 -1.96 -22.56 -12.22
CA GLY A 765 -1.43 -21.36 -12.84
C GLY A 765 -2.49 -20.37 -13.33
N GLU A 766 -3.76 -20.49 -12.91
CA GLU A 766 -4.75 -19.40 -13.06
C GLU A 766 -4.33 -18.16 -12.24
N GLY A 767 -3.65 -18.39 -11.11
CA GLY A 767 -3.12 -17.34 -10.21
C GLY A 767 -1.88 -16.59 -10.72
N GLY A 768 -1.60 -16.61 -12.04
CA GLY A 768 -0.43 -15.94 -12.63
C GLY A 768 0.91 -16.54 -12.19
N LYS A 769 0.94 -17.84 -11.93
CA LYS A 769 2.16 -18.62 -11.63
C LYS A 769 2.40 -19.66 -12.72
N ASP A 770 3.67 -19.95 -12.97
CA ASP A 770 4.09 -20.99 -13.92
C ASP A 770 4.13 -22.37 -13.25
N TYR A 771 3.04 -22.68 -12.54
CA TYR A 771 2.72 -23.99 -11.98
C TYR A 771 1.68 -24.68 -12.88
N PHE A 772 1.64 -26.01 -12.86
CA PHE A 772 0.71 -26.81 -13.67
C PHE A 772 0.49 -28.20 -13.08
N GLU A 773 -0.69 -28.78 -13.29
CA GLU A 773 -0.95 -30.20 -13.00
C GLU A 773 -0.06 -31.11 -13.87
N VAL A 774 0.53 -32.14 -13.26
CA VAL A 774 1.39 -33.14 -13.92
C VAL A 774 0.88 -34.57 -13.82
N GLY A 775 -0.07 -34.86 -12.91
CA GLY A 775 -0.57 -36.20 -12.68
C GLY A 775 -1.34 -36.37 -11.37
N LYS A 776 -1.52 -37.61 -10.92
CA LYS A 776 -2.26 -37.96 -9.69
C LYS A 776 -1.42 -38.83 -8.75
N VAL A 777 -1.67 -38.73 -7.44
CA VAL A 777 -1.06 -39.64 -6.45
C VAL A 777 -1.79 -40.98 -6.49
N ALA A 778 -1.06 -42.06 -6.71
CA ALA A 778 -1.56 -43.42 -6.69
C ALA A 778 -1.63 -43.94 -5.24
N ARG A 779 -2.81 -44.39 -4.82
CA ARG A 779 -3.09 -44.96 -3.48
C ARG A 779 -4.00 -46.17 -3.63
N GLU A 780 -3.86 -47.14 -2.73
CA GLU A 780 -4.74 -48.32 -2.68
C GLU A 780 -6.19 -47.93 -2.40
N GLU A 781 -7.15 -48.71 -2.88
CA GLU A 781 -8.54 -48.56 -2.44
C GLU A 781 -8.67 -48.83 -0.93
N GLY A 782 -9.48 -48.01 -0.23
CA GLY A 782 -9.59 -48.05 1.23
C GLY A 782 -8.36 -47.55 2.02
N TRP A 783 -7.35 -46.95 1.39
CA TRP A 783 -6.13 -46.46 2.09
C TRP A 783 -6.43 -45.58 3.31
N LEU A 784 -7.51 -44.80 3.26
CA LEU A 784 -7.91 -43.87 4.31
C LEU A 784 -8.48 -44.60 5.54
N GLU A 785 -9.14 -45.75 5.37
CA GLU A 785 -9.65 -46.56 6.49
C GLU A 785 -8.51 -47.24 7.27
N LYS A 786 -7.38 -47.54 6.60
CA LYS A 786 -6.17 -48.11 7.22
C LYS A 786 -5.44 -47.11 8.13
N LEU A 787 -5.76 -45.82 8.05
CA LEU A 787 -5.11 -44.75 8.82
C LEU A 787 -6.00 -44.26 9.99
N PRO A 788 -5.44 -44.09 11.20
CA PRO A 788 -6.18 -43.55 12.34
C PRO A 788 -6.71 -42.15 12.01
N LYS A 789 -7.96 -41.85 12.41
CA LYS A 789 -8.59 -40.55 12.17
C LYS A 789 -7.81 -39.47 12.92
N ARG A 790 -7.23 -38.52 12.19
CA ARG A 790 -6.46 -37.42 12.78
C ARG A 790 -7.39 -36.34 13.35
N GLU A 791 -7.18 -35.98 14.61
CA GLU A 791 -7.83 -34.83 15.25
C GLU A 791 -7.34 -33.50 14.65
N LEU A 792 -8.06 -32.41 14.93
CA LEU A 792 -7.68 -31.09 14.44
C LEU A 792 -6.48 -30.55 15.24
N CYS A 793 -5.44 -30.11 14.55
CA CYS A 793 -4.24 -29.55 15.18
C CYS A 793 -4.58 -28.39 16.14
N ALA A 794 -3.83 -28.27 17.25
CA ALA A 794 -4.11 -27.30 18.30
C ALA A 794 -4.20 -25.82 17.81
N PRO A 795 -3.41 -25.36 16.83
CA PRO A 795 -3.59 -24.03 16.25
C PRO A 795 -4.93 -23.85 15.53
N ALA A 796 -5.37 -24.82 14.73
CA ALA A 796 -6.64 -24.75 14.00
C ALA A 796 -7.85 -24.89 14.95
N GLN A 797 -7.76 -25.73 15.98
CA GLN A 797 -8.80 -25.82 17.02
C GLN A 797 -8.94 -24.49 17.79
N LYS A 798 -7.85 -23.74 18.00
CA LYS A 798 -7.87 -22.37 18.56
C LYS A 798 -8.34 -21.30 17.57
N ALA A 799 -8.19 -21.54 16.26
CA ALA A 799 -8.58 -20.62 15.19
C ALA A 799 -10.04 -20.80 14.72
N ARG A 800 -10.79 -21.76 15.30
CA ARG A 800 -12.23 -21.94 15.05
C ARG A 800 -13.00 -20.65 15.34
N PRO A 801 -14.08 -20.34 14.58
CA PRO A 801 -14.90 -19.18 14.83
C PRO A 801 -15.40 -19.14 16.29
N LYS A 802 -15.18 -18.00 16.96
CA LYS A 802 -15.81 -17.74 18.26
C LYS A 802 -17.32 -17.46 18.07
N PRO A 803 -18.15 -17.72 19.09
CA PRO A 803 -19.56 -17.32 19.07
C PRO A 803 -19.70 -15.81 18.85
N GLN A 804 -20.77 -15.39 18.17
CA GLN A 804 -21.12 -13.98 17.99
C GLN A 804 -22.47 -13.69 18.64
N ASP A 805 -22.59 -12.58 19.36
CA ASP A 805 -23.79 -12.24 20.15
C ASP A 805 -25.02 -11.86 19.31
N ALA A 806 -24.87 -11.76 17.99
CA ALA A 806 -25.98 -11.49 17.07
C ALA A 806 -26.88 -12.72 16.86
N GLY A 807 -28.21 -12.51 16.88
CA GLY A 807 -29.25 -13.54 16.82
C GLY A 807 -29.42 -14.31 15.49
N GLN A 808 -28.38 -14.39 14.65
CA GLN A 808 -28.35 -15.20 13.42
C GLN A 808 -27.10 -16.10 13.32
N ASP A 809 -26.34 -16.26 14.41
CA ASP A 809 -25.18 -17.15 14.48
C ASP A 809 -25.59 -18.64 14.43
N ALA A 810 -24.83 -19.43 13.66
CA ALA A 810 -24.87 -20.89 13.60
C ALA A 810 -24.77 -21.57 14.98
N GLY A 811 -24.08 -20.94 15.94
CA GLY A 811 -23.95 -21.41 17.33
C GLY A 811 -25.21 -21.22 18.19
N ALA A 812 -26.12 -20.31 17.82
CA ALA A 812 -27.22 -19.87 18.68
C ALA A 812 -28.16 -21.01 19.13
N ALA A 813 -28.33 -22.06 18.30
CA ALA A 813 -29.15 -23.24 18.63
C ALA A 813 -28.63 -24.06 19.84
N TYR A 814 -27.36 -23.88 20.23
CA TYR A 814 -26.74 -24.60 21.36
C TYR A 814 -26.60 -23.73 22.60
N ARG A 815 -26.69 -22.40 22.44
CA ARG A 815 -26.71 -21.42 23.52
C ARG A 815 -28.07 -21.42 24.19
N GLY A 816 -28.29 -22.43 25.04
CA GLY A 816 -29.52 -22.57 25.82
C GLY A 816 -29.81 -21.30 26.62
N GLY A 817 -31.07 -20.86 26.59
CA GLY A 817 -31.50 -19.59 27.17
C GLY A 817 -31.05 -19.41 28.62
N ARG A 818 -30.46 -18.25 28.89
CA ARG A 818 -30.24 -17.68 30.22
C ARG A 818 -31.31 -16.62 30.47
#